data_AF-A0A7W8XI78-F1
#
_entry.id   AF-A0A7W8XI78-F1
#
_cell.length_a   1.000
_cell.length_b   1.000
_cell.length_c   1.000
_cell.angle_alpha   90.00
_cell.angle_beta   90.00
_cell.angle_gamma   90.00
#
_symmetry.space_group_name_H-M   'P 1'
#
loop_
_entity.id
_entity.type
_entity.pdbx_description
1 polymer ?
#
loop_
_entity_poly.entity_id
_entity_poly.type
_entity_poly.pdbx_seq_one_letter_code
_entity_poly.pdbx_strand_id
1 'polypeptide(L)'
;MVHGLMSRARIQTKVLALLAPFVISLCAVGLTGYYASSLLEGRMEISNHVLQSLNGFKHVSSSMTGFLMKPSLEARDTALADAREQLANLNRTIETLRPTTDVGLLDRALDQSQIIPQKIEAIWQIETGQQKILSDVDAASAALLDLQGQVGKRSFMLMASAKKMENANKSGLSNAVSIIAAASVATKFRNDYTNAATPPDKLSLLAKYAPDLQKAREQLSPAIATDSQAPATQYAAAVDAIANASKASPDTLDVPTTDTAIANLAATGDSLKTIGDDLMRTSVLALAASDKDISQATNVGNELRAIVNSNNEIRVGFAELAGKPDDARVKKVQQSIYMYQTELGRLAGVVTDDPVFAEIPKKAQPVLDLLAANAAALSEGAARKLAEFDSATGQIDNTWNLLAQFAETQKENAGQDRQQANRISGGAIVIGILIAMAAGAALVFTLKGPITQITAAMRKIAEGRLDTTITGETRGDEIGEMARALSIFKQNALSKVEMEQQAEIARREAESERAHNELERRSAKSQVDAAIEALAEGLTRLSRGQLNFAIDTPFAPELDRIRTDFNMSVAGLRETLCEIRETSSLFSDNGRQMAEAVDDLASRTEKQAAALEETAAAVEEISSAVNTSSGRAAAALALVQRAKQGADASASVVQNAVSAMGRIEDASGKIVQIVSAIDSIAFQTNLLALNAGVEAARAGEAGKGFAVVAQEVRELAQRSARAAKEIGELINNSVREVASGSEFVGRTGDALMEISSEIVHIVGHIELIASSSRDQATTLHSINASVNDIDRMTQQNAAMVEETNAATQQLSSEALALTEMIARFQLEGLESPASRGYEAAA
;
A
#
# COMPACT_ATOMS: atom_id res chain seq x y z
N MET A 1 -47.57 82.04 -6.24
CA MET A 1 -48.72 81.49 -6.99
C MET A 1 -49.56 80.48 -6.19
N VAL A 2 -48.98 79.56 -5.41
CA VAL A 2 -49.72 78.57 -4.59
C VAL A 2 -50.49 79.19 -3.41
N HIS A 3 -49.99 80.29 -2.83
CA HIS A 3 -50.57 80.93 -1.64
C HIS A 3 -51.97 81.54 -1.86
N GLY A 4 -52.33 81.89 -3.12
CA GLY A 4 -53.65 82.42 -3.48
C GLY A 4 -54.69 81.32 -3.76
N LEU A 5 -54.25 80.17 -4.28
CA LEU A 5 -55.13 79.05 -4.65
C LEU A 5 -55.53 78.20 -3.42
N MET A 6 -54.64 78.08 -2.43
CA MET A 6 -54.88 77.29 -1.22
C MET A 6 -55.54 78.06 -0.07
N SER A 7 -55.79 79.36 -0.19
CA SER A 7 -56.37 80.16 0.90
C SER A 7 -57.84 79.82 1.19
N ARG A 8 -58.55 79.20 0.23
CA ARG A 8 -59.97 78.81 0.33
C ARG A 8 -60.22 77.30 0.52
N ALA A 9 -59.18 76.48 0.55
CA ALA A 9 -59.31 75.03 0.70
C ALA A 9 -59.51 74.64 2.18
N ARG A 10 -60.23 73.54 2.44
CA ARG A 10 -60.38 72.93 3.77
C ARG A 10 -59.02 72.49 4.32
N ILE A 11 -58.88 72.46 5.65
CA ILE A 11 -57.62 72.08 6.33
C ILE A 11 -57.16 70.68 5.89
N GLN A 12 -58.10 69.73 5.75
CA GLN A 12 -57.80 68.37 5.28
C GLN A 12 -57.18 68.33 3.87
N THR A 13 -57.65 69.18 2.95
CA THR A 13 -57.14 69.25 1.57
C THR A 13 -55.72 69.83 1.53
N LYS A 14 -55.41 70.78 2.42
CA LYS A 14 -54.05 71.34 2.53
C LYS A 14 -53.06 70.31 3.05
N VAL A 15 -53.46 69.54 4.05
CA VAL A 15 -52.63 68.47 4.63
C VAL A 15 -52.33 67.38 3.60
N LEU A 16 -53.34 66.94 2.83
CA LEU A 16 -53.17 65.92 1.78
C LEU A 16 -52.27 66.40 0.63
N ALA A 17 -52.43 67.66 0.18
CA ALA A 17 -51.61 68.24 -0.88
C ALA A 17 -50.13 68.43 -0.45
N LEU A 18 -49.88 68.62 0.84
CA LEU A 18 -48.53 68.71 1.41
C LEU A 18 -47.88 67.35 1.70
N LEU A 19 -48.67 66.29 1.91
CA LEU A 19 -48.18 64.93 2.13
C LEU A 19 -47.90 64.16 0.83
N ALA A 20 -48.56 64.50 -0.28
CA ALA A 20 -48.36 63.82 -1.57
C ALA A 20 -46.89 63.78 -2.06
N PRO A 21 -46.10 64.86 -1.99
CA PRO A 21 -44.67 64.82 -2.36
C PRO A 21 -43.84 63.90 -1.47
N PHE A 22 -44.21 63.78 -0.18
CA PHE A 22 -43.53 62.91 0.78
C PHE A 22 -43.79 61.43 0.48
N VAL A 23 -45.03 61.06 0.14
CA VAL A 23 -45.38 59.69 -0.27
C VAL A 23 -44.68 59.30 -1.58
N ILE A 24 -44.63 60.20 -2.56
CA ILE A 24 -43.91 59.98 -3.83
C ILE A 24 -42.41 59.75 -3.58
N SER A 25 -41.80 60.54 -2.69
CA SER A 25 -40.40 60.36 -2.28
C SER A 25 -40.18 59.00 -1.60
N LEU A 26 -41.11 58.55 -0.76
CA LEU A 26 -41.01 57.25 -0.07
C LEU A 26 -41.09 56.09 -1.06
N CYS A 27 -41.99 56.18 -2.05
CA CYS A 27 -42.09 55.21 -3.14
C CYS A 27 -40.82 55.19 -4.00
N ALA A 28 -40.21 56.34 -4.29
CA ALA A 28 -38.95 56.41 -5.04
C ALA A 28 -37.79 55.73 -4.30
N VAL A 29 -37.68 55.94 -2.98
CA VAL A 29 -36.68 55.25 -2.14
C VAL A 29 -36.92 53.73 -2.12
N GLY A 30 -38.19 53.30 -2.00
CA GLY A 30 -38.56 51.89 -2.09
C GLY A 30 -38.18 51.25 -3.43
N LEU A 31 -38.39 51.95 -4.54
CA LEU A 31 -38.01 51.49 -5.89
C LEU A 31 -36.49 51.37 -6.05
N THR A 32 -35.73 52.32 -5.50
CA THR A 32 -34.25 52.23 -5.50
C THR A 32 -33.74 51.09 -4.62
N GLY A 33 -34.40 50.80 -3.49
CA GLY A 33 -34.10 49.65 -2.65
C GLY A 33 -34.36 48.33 -3.37
N TYR A 34 -35.48 48.23 -4.09
CA TYR A 34 -35.81 47.06 -4.92
C TYR A 34 -34.78 46.84 -6.04
N TYR A 35 -34.39 47.90 -6.75
CA TYR A 35 -33.36 47.84 -7.79
C TYR A 35 -31.98 47.40 -7.24
N ALA A 36 -31.58 47.91 -6.07
CA ALA A 36 -30.36 47.48 -5.40
C ALA A 36 -30.41 46.01 -4.97
N SER A 37 -31.59 45.53 -4.52
CA SER A 37 -31.79 44.12 -4.16
C SER A 37 -31.70 43.19 -5.37
N SER A 38 -32.29 43.57 -6.52
CA SER A 38 -32.24 42.76 -7.74
C SER A 38 -30.83 42.67 -8.33
N LEU A 39 -30.01 43.71 -8.18
CA LEU A 39 -28.59 43.69 -8.56
C LEU A 39 -27.77 42.72 -7.70
N LEU A 40 -28.06 42.65 -6.39
CA LEU A 40 -27.39 41.74 -5.47
C LEU A 40 -27.76 40.26 -5.76
N GLU A 41 -29.01 40.01 -6.12
CA GLU A 41 -29.51 38.67 -6.44
C GLU A 41 -28.83 38.09 -7.69
N GLY A 42 -28.72 38.89 -8.78
CA GLY A 42 -27.99 38.47 -9.99
C GLY A 42 -26.48 38.27 -9.77
N ARG A 43 -25.87 38.96 -8.80
CA ARG A 43 -24.44 38.78 -8.46
C ARG A 43 -24.18 37.52 -7.63
N MET A 44 -25.13 37.11 -6.78
CA MET A 44 -25.05 35.82 -6.07
C MET A 44 -25.11 34.64 -7.05
N GLU A 45 -25.93 34.73 -8.09
CA GLU A 45 -26.04 33.70 -9.13
C GLU A 45 -24.70 33.51 -9.89
N ILE A 46 -24.03 34.60 -10.28
CA ILE A 46 -22.70 34.57 -10.89
C ILE A 46 -21.69 33.90 -9.94
N SER A 47 -21.68 34.28 -8.66
CA SER A 47 -20.75 33.74 -7.67
C SER A 47 -20.95 32.22 -7.47
N ASN A 48 -22.20 31.76 -7.43
CA ASN A 48 -22.53 30.33 -7.33
C ASN A 48 -22.04 29.55 -8.55
N HIS A 49 -22.24 30.08 -9.76
CA HIS A 49 -21.75 29.42 -10.97
C HIS A 49 -20.22 29.29 -10.99
N VAL A 50 -19.49 30.32 -10.54
CA VAL A 50 -18.02 30.26 -10.47
C VAL A 50 -17.57 29.25 -9.41
N LEU A 51 -18.19 29.24 -8.23
CA LEU A 51 -17.89 28.25 -7.18
C LEU A 51 -18.19 26.82 -7.63
N GLN A 52 -19.31 26.61 -8.33
CA GLN A 52 -19.65 25.31 -8.91
C GLN A 52 -18.61 24.88 -9.94
N SER A 53 -18.13 25.81 -10.78
CA SER A 53 -17.09 25.52 -11.76
C SER A 53 -15.74 25.21 -11.10
N LEU A 54 -15.35 25.96 -10.05
CA LEU A 54 -14.14 25.65 -9.27
C LEU A 54 -14.21 24.26 -8.63
N ASN A 55 -15.33 23.92 -7.97
CA ASN A 55 -15.54 22.59 -7.41
C ASN A 55 -15.55 21.50 -8.49
N GLY A 56 -16.11 21.77 -9.67
CA GLY A 56 -16.10 20.86 -10.80
C GLY A 56 -14.68 20.54 -11.27
N PHE A 57 -13.82 21.54 -11.45
CA PHE A 57 -12.41 21.31 -11.81
C PHE A 57 -11.61 20.60 -10.71
N LYS A 58 -11.93 20.85 -9.42
CA LYS A 58 -11.37 20.08 -8.31
C LYS A 58 -11.75 18.59 -8.42
N HIS A 59 -12.99 18.31 -8.79
CA HIS A 59 -13.46 16.94 -8.99
C HIS A 59 -12.75 16.25 -10.16
N VAL A 60 -12.61 16.94 -11.31
CA VAL A 60 -11.84 16.46 -12.46
C VAL A 60 -10.38 16.16 -12.09
N SER A 61 -9.74 17.04 -11.31
CA SER A 61 -8.38 16.80 -10.82
C SER A 61 -8.31 15.55 -9.93
N SER A 62 -9.32 15.35 -9.08
CA SER A 62 -9.40 14.19 -8.19
C SER A 62 -9.59 12.88 -8.96
N SER A 63 -10.52 12.82 -9.91
CA SER A 63 -10.74 11.61 -10.71
C SER A 63 -9.58 11.31 -11.64
N MET A 64 -8.92 12.34 -12.19
CA MET A 64 -7.69 12.17 -12.97
C MET A 64 -6.52 11.65 -12.11
N THR A 65 -6.37 12.14 -10.88
CA THR A 65 -5.37 11.63 -9.93
C THR A 65 -5.65 10.18 -9.54
N GLY A 66 -6.93 9.85 -9.30
CA GLY A 66 -7.37 8.48 -9.06
C GLY A 66 -7.06 7.55 -10.23
N PHE A 67 -7.31 8.00 -11.45
CA PHE A 67 -6.93 7.29 -12.67
C PHE A 67 -5.42 7.08 -12.80
N LEU A 68 -4.59 8.07 -12.44
CA LEU A 68 -3.14 7.92 -12.48
C LEU A 68 -2.64 6.88 -11.48
N MET A 69 -3.18 6.91 -10.25
CA MET A 69 -2.81 6.01 -9.16
C MET A 69 -3.24 4.57 -9.44
N LYS A 70 -4.44 4.38 -10.01
CA LYS A 70 -4.98 3.07 -10.36
C LYS A 70 -5.59 3.08 -11.76
N PRO A 71 -4.77 2.92 -12.80
CA PRO A 71 -5.24 2.94 -14.18
C PRO A 71 -6.20 1.77 -14.44
N SER A 72 -7.43 2.08 -14.82
CA SER A 72 -8.42 1.09 -15.26
C SER A 72 -9.32 1.71 -16.33
N LEU A 73 -9.99 0.86 -17.12
CA LEU A 73 -10.95 1.34 -18.11
C LEU A 73 -12.07 2.15 -17.43
N GLU A 74 -12.53 1.69 -16.28
CA GLU A 74 -13.54 2.38 -15.46
C GLU A 74 -13.03 3.73 -14.95
N ALA A 75 -11.83 3.79 -14.38
CA ALA A 75 -11.25 5.05 -13.89
C ALA A 75 -10.99 6.05 -15.03
N ARG A 76 -10.59 5.58 -16.20
CA ARG A 76 -10.47 6.40 -17.42
C ARG A 76 -11.82 6.97 -17.81
N ASP A 77 -12.85 6.12 -17.88
CA ASP A 77 -14.20 6.51 -18.31
C ASP A 77 -14.81 7.52 -17.33
N THR A 78 -14.62 7.33 -16.02
CA THR A 78 -15.00 8.31 -15.00
C THR A 78 -14.27 9.64 -15.20
N ALA A 79 -12.94 9.64 -15.29
CA ALA A 79 -12.17 10.88 -15.46
C ALA A 79 -12.54 11.62 -16.77
N LEU A 80 -12.80 10.89 -17.86
CA LEU A 80 -13.30 11.48 -19.11
C LEU A 80 -14.72 12.02 -19.00
N ALA A 81 -15.61 11.31 -18.30
CA ALA A 81 -16.98 11.76 -18.06
C ALA A 81 -16.98 13.05 -17.25
N ASP A 82 -16.28 13.09 -16.12
CA ASP A 82 -16.17 14.27 -15.27
C ASP A 82 -15.59 15.46 -16.03
N ALA A 83 -14.51 15.25 -16.79
CA ALA A 83 -13.88 16.31 -17.58
C ALA A 83 -14.84 16.88 -18.64
N ARG A 84 -15.57 16.02 -19.35
CA ARG A 84 -16.53 16.43 -20.39
C ARG A 84 -17.75 17.11 -19.78
N GLU A 85 -18.28 16.58 -18.68
CA GLU A 85 -19.40 17.17 -17.97
C GLU A 85 -19.03 18.56 -17.46
N GLN A 86 -17.84 18.71 -16.88
CA GLN A 86 -17.38 19.99 -16.38
C GLN A 86 -17.15 21.02 -17.50
N LEU A 87 -16.63 20.61 -18.64
CA LEU A 87 -16.53 21.47 -19.83
C LEU A 87 -17.92 21.91 -20.31
N ALA A 88 -18.89 21.01 -20.34
CA ALA A 88 -20.27 21.33 -20.70
C ALA A 88 -20.93 22.29 -19.70
N ASN A 89 -20.67 22.10 -18.41
CA ASN A 89 -21.15 22.99 -17.35
C ASN A 89 -20.54 24.39 -17.48
N LEU A 90 -19.23 24.49 -17.68
CA LEU A 90 -18.56 25.78 -17.92
C LEU A 90 -19.11 26.47 -19.17
N ASN A 91 -19.31 25.75 -20.27
CA ASN A 91 -19.91 26.33 -21.48
C ASN A 91 -21.34 26.83 -21.25
N ARG A 92 -22.16 26.06 -20.51
CA ARG A 92 -23.52 26.50 -20.14
C ARG A 92 -23.48 27.76 -19.29
N THR A 93 -22.59 27.83 -18.30
CA THR A 93 -22.37 29.04 -17.49
C THR A 93 -21.99 30.24 -18.36
N ILE A 94 -21.07 30.04 -19.32
CA ILE A 94 -20.67 31.09 -20.26
C ILE A 94 -21.87 31.59 -21.06
N GLU A 95 -22.68 30.70 -21.63
CA GLU A 95 -23.88 31.05 -22.40
C GLU A 95 -24.91 31.82 -21.55
N THR A 96 -25.13 31.41 -20.30
CA THR A 96 -26.04 32.08 -19.38
C THR A 96 -25.58 33.48 -19.00
N LEU A 97 -24.27 33.69 -18.80
CA LEU A 97 -23.71 34.97 -18.32
C LEU A 97 -23.42 35.98 -19.44
N ARG A 98 -23.19 35.51 -20.67
CA ARG A 98 -22.82 36.36 -21.83
C ARG A 98 -23.74 37.57 -22.08
N PRO A 99 -25.07 37.51 -21.87
CA PRO A 99 -25.94 38.66 -22.10
C PRO A 99 -25.73 39.83 -21.14
N THR A 100 -25.20 39.57 -19.94
CA THR A 100 -25.13 40.57 -18.84
C THR A 100 -23.71 40.83 -18.35
N THR A 101 -22.75 39.97 -18.69
CA THR A 101 -21.39 39.97 -18.10
C THR A 101 -20.33 39.72 -19.18
N ASP A 102 -19.16 40.38 -19.05
CA ASP A 102 -17.99 40.04 -19.87
C ASP A 102 -17.42 38.68 -19.47
N VAL A 103 -17.52 37.71 -20.39
CA VAL A 103 -17.11 36.31 -20.19
C VAL A 103 -15.75 35.99 -20.81
N GLY A 104 -14.95 36.97 -21.25
CA GLY A 104 -13.67 36.71 -21.93
C GLY A 104 -12.63 35.92 -21.13
N LEU A 105 -12.69 35.96 -19.79
CA LEU A 105 -11.89 35.09 -18.92
C LEU A 105 -12.41 33.64 -18.92
N LEU A 106 -13.74 33.46 -18.93
CA LEU A 106 -14.37 32.16 -18.98
C LEU A 106 -14.19 31.49 -20.35
N ASP A 107 -14.27 32.24 -21.44
CA ASP A 107 -13.98 31.75 -22.80
C ASP A 107 -12.53 31.20 -22.89
N ARG A 108 -11.54 31.92 -22.34
CA ARG A 108 -10.15 31.42 -22.25
C ARG A 108 -10.00 30.19 -21.37
N ALA A 109 -10.71 30.15 -20.25
CA ALA A 109 -10.73 29.00 -19.35
C ALA A 109 -11.30 27.75 -20.04
N LEU A 110 -12.37 27.92 -20.83
CA LEU A 110 -12.96 26.84 -21.61
C LEU A 110 -11.98 26.34 -22.69
N ASP A 111 -11.39 27.25 -23.48
CA ASP A 111 -10.45 26.91 -24.54
C ASP A 111 -9.23 26.12 -24.02
N GLN A 112 -8.65 26.54 -22.90
CA GLN A 112 -7.51 25.85 -22.27
C GLN A 112 -7.89 24.47 -21.74
N SER A 113 -9.12 24.32 -21.23
CA SER A 113 -9.59 23.08 -20.62
C SER A 113 -9.95 22.00 -21.64
N GLN A 114 -10.15 22.34 -22.92
CA GLN A 114 -10.54 21.37 -23.96
C GLN A 114 -9.49 20.28 -24.23
N ILE A 115 -8.23 20.51 -23.86
CA ILE A 115 -7.16 19.52 -24.02
C ILE A 115 -7.19 18.43 -22.95
N ILE A 116 -7.82 18.65 -21.80
CA ILE A 116 -7.81 17.73 -20.65
C ILE A 116 -8.30 16.32 -21.06
N PRO A 117 -9.44 16.14 -21.76
CA PRO A 117 -9.86 14.81 -22.22
C PRO A 117 -8.84 14.13 -23.16
N GLN A 118 -8.13 14.91 -24.00
CA GLN A 118 -7.12 14.35 -24.90
C GLN A 118 -5.91 13.85 -24.12
N LYS A 119 -5.52 14.53 -23.04
CA LYS A 119 -4.44 14.13 -22.14
C LYS A 119 -4.78 12.86 -21.36
N ILE A 120 -6.01 12.74 -20.87
CA ILE A 120 -6.50 11.51 -20.21
C ILE A 120 -6.41 10.32 -21.17
N GLU A 121 -6.84 10.49 -22.42
CA GLU A 121 -6.74 9.42 -23.42
C GLU A 121 -5.29 9.09 -23.78
N ALA A 122 -4.40 10.10 -23.89
CA ALA A 122 -2.98 9.87 -24.14
C ALA A 122 -2.33 9.04 -23.02
N ILE A 123 -2.64 9.33 -21.76
CA ILE A 123 -2.20 8.55 -20.59
C ILE A 123 -2.71 7.10 -20.70
N TRP A 124 -3.96 6.89 -21.11
CA TRP A 124 -4.52 5.56 -21.31
C TRP A 124 -3.83 4.76 -22.43
N GLN A 125 -3.52 5.41 -23.56
CA GLN A 125 -2.78 4.77 -24.65
C GLN A 125 -1.36 4.37 -24.22
N ILE A 126 -0.72 5.17 -23.36
CA ILE A 126 0.59 4.82 -22.79
C ILE A 126 0.46 3.62 -21.85
N GLU A 127 -0.55 3.59 -20.97
CA GLU A 127 -0.79 2.48 -20.04
C GLU A 127 -1.04 1.15 -20.76
N THR A 128 -1.91 1.16 -21.76
CA THR A 128 -2.20 -0.03 -22.58
C THR A 128 -0.98 -0.47 -23.38
N GLY A 129 -0.17 0.48 -23.86
CA GLY A 129 1.15 0.22 -24.44
C GLY A 129 2.11 -0.46 -23.47
N GLN A 130 2.18 -0.01 -22.21
CA GLN A 130 3.02 -0.62 -21.17
C GLN A 130 2.59 -2.07 -20.86
N GLN A 131 1.29 -2.34 -20.77
CA GLN A 131 0.78 -3.71 -20.59
C GLN A 131 1.20 -4.63 -21.74
N LYS A 132 1.14 -4.14 -22.97
CA LYS A 132 1.62 -4.88 -24.13
C LYS A 132 3.13 -5.15 -24.05
N ILE A 133 3.93 -4.14 -23.68
CA ILE A 133 5.37 -4.31 -23.51
C ILE A 133 5.69 -5.37 -22.45
N LEU A 134 4.99 -5.38 -21.31
CA LEU A 134 5.17 -6.41 -20.28
C LEU A 134 4.83 -7.80 -20.80
N SER A 135 3.75 -7.95 -21.58
CA SER A 135 3.43 -9.21 -22.25
C SER A 135 4.51 -9.63 -23.25
N ASP A 136 5.10 -8.69 -24.01
CA ASP A 136 6.18 -8.98 -24.95
C ASP A 136 7.47 -9.40 -24.21
N VAL A 137 7.75 -8.80 -23.04
CA VAL A 137 8.85 -9.17 -22.14
C VAL A 137 8.66 -10.58 -21.56
N ASP A 138 7.44 -10.95 -21.18
CA ASP A 138 7.12 -12.30 -20.71
C ASP A 138 7.33 -13.35 -21.82
N ALA A 139 6.86 -13.06 -23.03
CA ALA A 139 7.07 -13.93 -24.19
C ALA A 139 8.56 -14.08 -24.52
N ALA A 140 9.32 -12.98 -24.50
CA ALA A 140 10.76 -12.99 -24.72
C ALA A 140 11.52 -13.76 -23.60
N SER A 141 11.10 -13.60 -22.34
CA SER A 141 11.66 -14.34 -21.20
C SER A 141 11.42 -15.85 -21.34
N ALA A 142 10.23 -16.26 -21.79
CA ALA A 142 9.93 -17.65 -22.09
C ALA A 142 10.81 -18.20 -23.23
N ALA A 143 11.05 -17.40 -24.28
CA ALA A 143 11.94 -17.78 -25.38
C ALA A 143 13.41 -17.95 -24.91
N LEU A 144 13.91 -17.07 -24.03
CA LEU A 144 15.25 -17.23 -23.45
C LEU A 144 15.35 -18.48 -22.55
N LEU A 145 14.29 -18.82 -21.81
CA LEU A 145 14.23 -20.05 -21.01
C LEU A 145 14.24 -21.31 -21.89
N ASP A 146 13.53 -21.30 -23.01
CA ASP A 146 13.57 -22.41 -23.97
C ASP A 146 14.98 -22.59 -24.56
N LEU A 147 15.62 -21.50 -24.98
CA LEU A 147 17.01 -21.51 -25.47
C LEU A 147 17.97 -22.02 -24.39
N GLN A 148 17.82 -21.57 -23.14
CA GLN A 148 18.57 -22.09 -21.99
C GLN A 148 18.34 -23.58 -21.79
N GLY A 149 17.11 -24.08 -21.97
CA GLY A 149 16.79 -25.51 -21.92
C GLY A 149 17.50 -26.30 -23.01
N GLN A 150 17.55 -25.79 -24.24
CA GLN A 150 18.28 -26.40 -25.36
C GLN A 150 19.79 -26.47 -25.06
N VAL A 151 20.37 -25.36 -24.57
CA VAL A 151 21.78 -25.30 -24.14
C VAL A 151 22.03 -26.30 -23.01
N GLY A 152 21.18 -26.31 -21.99
CA GLY A 152 21.30 -27.19 -20.83
C GLY A 152 21.28 -28.67 -21.20
N LYS A 153 20.34 -29.08 -22.06
CA LYS A 153 20.23 -30.45 -22.55
C LYS A 153 21.50 -30.88 -23.31
N ARG A 154 22.00 -30.02 -24.21
CA ARG A 154 23.20 -30.33 -25.00
C ARG A 154 24.45 -30.38 -24.13
N SER A 155 24.59 -29.42 -23.22
CA SER A 155 25.67 -29.35 -22.23
C SER A 155 25.71 -30.59 -21.34
N PHE A 156 24.55 -31.02 -20.84
CA PHE A 156 24.44 -32.24 -20.03
C PHE A 156 24.90 -33.48 -20.79
N MET A 157 24.52 -33.64 -22.06
CA MET A 157 24.99 -34.78 -22.87
C MET A 157 26.51 -34.80 -23.04
N LEU A 158 27.13 -33.65 -23.27
CA LEU A 158 28.59 -33.50 -23.36
C LEU A 158 29.28 -33.85 -22.03
N MET A 159 28.79 -33.30 -20.92
CA MET A 159 29.32 -33.58 -19.58
C MET A 159 29.16 -35.05 -19.20
N ALA A 160 28.00 -35.65 -19.47
CA ALA A 160 27.76 -37.06 -19.20
C ALA A 160 28.66 -37.98 -20.04
N SER A 161 28.88 -37.63 -21.32
CA SER A 161 29.81 -38.36 -22.21
C SER A 161 31.25 -38.28 -21.70
N ALA A 162 31.72 -37.07 -21.37
CA ALA A 162 33.05 -36.86 -20.79
C ALA A 162 33.23 -37.63 -19.49
N LYS A 163 32.23 -37.58 -18.59
CA LYS A 163 32.29 -38.31 -17.31
C LYS A 163 32.29 -39.82 -17.48
N LYS A 164 31.53 -40.33 -18.46
CA LYS A 164 31.52 -41.75 -18.80
C LYS A 164 32.90 -42.21 -19.31
N MET A 165 33.52 -41.43 -20.20
CA MET A 165 34.89 -41.70 -20.69
C MET A 165 35.91 -41.67 -19.57
N GLU A 166 35.88 -40.64 -18.72
CA GLU A 166 36.76 -40.51 -17.56
C GLU A 166 36.66 -41.72 -16.63
N ASN A 167 35.43 -42.13 -16.29
CA ASN A 167 35.19 -43.28 -15.41
C ASN A 167 35.65 -44.60 -16.05
N ALA A 168 35.39 -44.80 -17.35
CA ALA A 168 35.83 -45.99 -18.07
C ALA A 168 37.37 -46.09 -18.10
N ASN A 169 38.06 -44.98 -18.39
CA ASN A 169 39.52 -44.93 -18.43
C ASN A 169 40.14 -45.13 -17.04
N LYS A 170 39.55 -44.54 -15.98
CA LYS A 170 39.97 -44.76 -14.59
C LYS A 170 39.76 -46.21 -14.15
N SER A 171 38.64 -46.82 -14.51
CA SER A 171 38.38 -48.23 -14.24
C SER A 171 39.36 -49.14 -14.98
N GLY A 172 39.68 -48.84 -16.24
CA GLY A 172 40.70 -49.57 -17.00
C GLY A 172 42.08 -49.52 -16.33
N LEU A 173 42.48 -48.34 -15.83
CA LEU A 173 43.74 -48.18 -15.09
C LEU A 173 43.74 -48.97 -13.77
N SER A 174 42.64 -48.90 -13.01
CA SER A 174 42.49 -49.68 -11.77
C SER A 174 42.56 -51.19 -12.04
N ASN A 175 41.89 -51.66 -13.09
CA ASN A 175 41.90 -53.06 -13.50
C ASN A 175 43.29 -53.52 -13.93
N ALA A 176 44.00 -52.70 -14.70
CA ALA A 176 45.37 -52.98 -15.10
C ALA A 176 46.30 -53.14 -13.88
N VAL A 177 46.19 -52.26 -12.88
CA VAL A 177 46.96 -52.35 -11.63
C VAL A 177 46.68 -53.66 -10.89
N SER A 178 45.41 -54.06 -10.77
CA SER A 178 45.04 -55.34 -10.12
C SER A 178 45.61 -56.56 -10.86
N ILE A 179 45.56 -56.54 -12.20
CA ILE A 179 46.10 -57.62 -13.04
C ILE A 179 47.63 -57.71 -12.88
N ILE A 180 48.34 -56.58 -12.96
CA ILE A 180 49.80 -56.52 -12.79
C ILE A 180 50.20 -56.96 -11.37
N ALA A 181 49.42 -56.58 -10.36
CA ALA A 181 49.66 -57.01 -8.98
C ALA A 181 49.56 -58.54 -8.84
N ALA A 182 48.51 -59.16 -9.39
CA ALA A 182 48.36 -60.62 -9.37
C ALA A 182 49.53 -61.32 -10.08
N ALA A 183 49.91 -60.83 -11.26
CA ALA A 183 51.09 -61.32 -11.98
C ALA A 183 52.37 -61.22 -11.14
N SER A 184 52.60 -60.08 -10.48
CA SER A 184 53.79 -59.85 -9.65
C SER A 184 53.85 -60.80 -8.44
N VAL A 185 52.72 -61.10 -7.81
CA VAL A 185 52.66 -62.05 -6.69
C VAL A 185 53.04 -63.46 -7.18
N ALA A 186 52.49 -63.90 -8.32
CA ALA A 186 52.83 -65.18 -8.93
C ALA A 186 54.32 -65.29 -9.29
N THR A 187 54.90 -64.28 -9.94
CA THR A 187 56.33 -64.27 -10.29
C THR A 187 57.22 -64.30 -9.04
N LYS A 188 56.88 -63.51 -8.01
CA LYS A 188 57.65 -63.48 -6.76
C LYS A 188 57.60 -64.82 -6.03
N PHE A 189 56.40 -65.38 -5.89
CA PHE A 189 56.22 -66.68 -5.26
C PHE A 189 56.98 -67.80 -5.99
N ARG A 190 56.94 -67.84 -7.34
CA ARG A 190 57.75 -68.79 -8.11
C ARG A 190 59.22 -68.66 -7.77
N ASN A 191 59.77 -67.44 -7.81
CA ASN A 191 61.20 -67.22 -7.58
C ASN A 191 61.63 -67.67 -6.18
N ASP A 192 60.86 -67.31 -5.15
CA ASP A 192 61.14 -67.71 -3.77
C ASP A 192 61.05 -69.24 -3.61
N TYR A 193 60.04 -69.88 -4.22
CA TYR A 193 59.83 -71.32 -4.13
C TYR A 193 60.93 -72.13 -4.87
N THR A 194 61.37 -71.68 -6.06
CA THR A 194 62.46 -72.33 -6.81
C THR A 194 63.80 -72.24 -6.08
N ASN A 195 64.02 -71.18 -5.29
CA ASN A 195 65.25 -70.99 -4.52
C ASN A 195 65.29 -71.78 -3.20
N ALA A 196 64.17 -72.36 -2.76
CA ALA A 196 64.12 -73.18 -1.55
C ALA A 196 64.66 -74.60 -1.81
N ALA A 197 65.70 -74.98 -1.07
CA ALA A 197 66.45 -76.22 -1.29
C ALA A 197 65.81 -77.46 -0.63
N THR A 198 65.04 -77.28 0.45
CA THR A 198 64.48 -78.40 1.23
C THR A 198 62.94 -78.46 1.14
N PRO A 199 62.34 -79.66 1.19
CA PRO A 199 60.87 -79.80 1.22
C PRO A 199 60.17 -79.06 2.38
N PRO A 200 60.72 -79.01 3.61
CA PRO A 200 60.16 -78.18 4.70
C PRO A 200 60.14 -76.68 4.39
N ASP A 201 61.21 -76.14 3.78
CA ASP A 201 61.28 -74.73 3.40
C ASP A 201 60.27 -74.40 2.29
N LYS A 202 60.14 -75.30 1.31
CA LYS A 202 59.13 -75.19 0.24
C LYS A 202 57.72 -75.17 0.82
N LEU A 203 57.39 -76.06 1.75
CA LEU A 203 56.08 -76.12 2.41
C LEU A 203 55.76 -74.84 3.20
N SER A 204 56.76 -74.28 3.90
CA SER A 204 56.62 -72.99 4.60
C SER A 204 56.29 -71.84 3.65
N LEU A 205 56.90 -71.81 2.46
CA LEU A 205 56.61 -70.81 1.42
C LEU A 205 55.21 -70.97 0.81
N LEU A 206 54.71 -72.20 0.62
CA LEU A 206 53.33 -72.44 0.19
C LEU A 206 52.34 -71.82 1.19
N ALA A 207 52.52 -72.08 2.49
CA ALA A 207 51.66 -71.53 3.53
C ALA A 207 51.77 -70.00 3.66
N LYS A 208 52.97 -69.44 3.45
CA LYS A 208 53.22 -68.00 3.49
C LYS A 208 52.53 -67.23 2.37
N TYR A 209 52.59 -67.74 1.14
CA TYR A 209 52.07 -67.05 -0.05
C TYR A 209 50.61 -67.40 -0.39
N ALA A 210 50.05 -68.49 0.15
CA ALA A 210 48.67 -68.89 -0.13
C ALA A 210 47.62 -67.77 0.13
N PRO A 211 47.68 -66.99 1.23
CA PRO A 211 46.73 -65.89 1.46
C PRO A 211 46.84 -64.79 0.40
N ASP A 212 48.06 -64.40 0.03
CA ASP A 212 48.31 -63.35 -0.98
C ASP A 212 47.87 -63.79 -2.38
N LEU A 213 48.11 -65.05 -2.73
CA LEU A 213 47.67 -65.63 -4.00
C LEU A 213 46.15 -65.74 -4.09
N GLN A 214 45.48 -66.09 -2.99
CA GLN A 214 44.02 -66.12 -2.93
C GLN A 214 43.42 -64.71 -3.02
N LYS A 215 44.00 -63.73 -2.33
CA LYS A 215 43.59 -62.32 -2.44
C LYS A 215 43.79 -61.79 -3.87
N ALA A 216 44.93 -62.11 -4.50
CA ALA A 216 45.21 -61.76 -5.88
C ALA A 216 44.18 -62.38 -6.85
N ARG A 217 43.78 -63.63 -6.63
CA ARG A 217 42.72 -64.30 -7.40
C ARG A 217 41.38 -63.58 -7.28
N GLU A 218 40.97 -63.21 -6.05
CA GLU A 218 39.70 -62.52 -5.81
C GLU A 218 39.65 -61.15 -6.49
N GLN A 219 40.78 -60.44 -6.52
CA GLN A 219 40.91 -59.14 -7.18
C GLN A 219 41.03 -59.24 -8.70
N LEU A 220 41.53 -60.36 -9.23
CA LEU A 220 41.74 -60.58 -10.66
C LEU A 220 40.43 -60.83 -11.42
N SER A 221 39.51 -61.59 -10.82
CA SER A 221 38.25 -62.01 -11.45
C SER A 221 37.41 -60.83 -12.01
N PRO A 222 37.15 -59.75 -11.25
CA PRO A 222 36.41 -58.59 -11.76
C PRO A 222 37.25 -57.66 -12.65
N ALA A 223 38.58 -57.76 -12.61
CA ALA A 223 39.48 -56.85 -13.30
C ALA A 223 39.72 -57.24 -14.77
N ILE A 224 39.54 -58.52 -15.12
CA ILE A 224 39.78 -59.03 -16.48
C ILE A 224 38.51 -58.93 -17.35
N ALA A 225 38.69 -58.52 -18.60
CA ALA A 225 37.61 -58.49 -19.59
C ALA A 225 37.09 -59.90 -19.88
N THR A 226 35.79 -60.02 -20.18
CA THR A 226 35.11 -61.30 -20.47
C THR A 226 35.85 -62.13 -21.52
N ASP A 227 36.40 -61.47 -22.54
CA ASP A 227 37.06 -62.11 -23.68
C ASP A 227 38.49 -62.60 -23.33
N SER A 228 39.00 -62.26 -22.15
CA SER A 228 40.34 -62.60 -21.64
C SER A 228 40.30 -63.38 -20.32
N GLN A 229 39.17 -64.06 -20.02
CA GLN A 229 38.97 -64.81 -18.77
C GLN A 229 39.81 -66.10 -18.66
N ALA A 230 40.34 -66.62 -19.76
CA ALA A 230 41.09 -67.88 -19.75
C ALA A 230 42.36 -67.82 -18.86
N PRO A 231 43.26 -66.82 -18.98
CA PRO A 231 44.36 -66.62 -18.03
C PRO A 231 43.92 -66.49 -16.56
N ALA A 232 42.82 -65.79 -16.28
CA ALA A 232 42.30 -65.65 -14.90
C ALA A 232 41.81 -66.99 -14.34
N THR A 233 41.15 -67.79 -15.16
CA THR A 233 40.68 -69.13 -14.78
C THR A 233 41.84 -70.09 -14.52
N GLN A 234 42.87 -70.05 -15.37
CA GLN A 234 44.09 -70.86 -15.20
C GLN A 234 44.90 -70.42 -13.97
N TYR A 235 44.99 -69.11 -13.71
CA TYR A 235 45.58 -68.56 -12.49
C TYR A 235 44.83 -69.07 -11.25
N ALA A 236 43.49 -68.99 -11.25
CA ALA A 236 42.67 -69.49 -10.15
C ALA A 236 42.87 -71.00 -9.89
N ALA A 237 42.89 -71.81 -10.96
CA ALA A 237 43.13 -73.25 -10.85
C ALA A 237 44.52 -73.58 -10.28
N ALA A 238 45.54 -72.82 -10.67
CA ALA A 238 46.89 -72.98 -10.14
C ALA A 238 46.97 -72.57 -8.66
N VAL A 239 46.31 -71.47 -8.27
CA VAL A 239 46.18 -71.04 -6.87
C VAL A 239 45.45 -72.09 -6.02
N ASP A 240 44.38 -72.70 -6.53
CA ASP A 240 43.66 -73.77 -5.82
C ASP A 240 44.55 -75.01 -5.60
N ALA A 241 45.35 -75.40 -6.59
CA ALA A 241 46.31 -76.49 -6.47
C ALA A 241 47.40 -76.18 -5.42
N ILE A 242 47.92 -74.95 -5.41
CA ILE A 242 48.92 -74.47 -4.43
C ILE A 242 48.33 -74.42 -3.02
N ALA A 243 47.09 -73.95 -2.87
CA ALA A 243 46.39 -73.92 -1.60
C ALA A 243 46.17 -75.33 -1.04
N ASN A 244 45.86 -76.32 -1.89
CA ASN A 244 45.76 -77.71 -1.48
C ASN A 244 47.12 -78.30 -1.08
N ALA A 245 48.19 -78.02 -1.85
CA ALA A 245 49.54 -78.46 -1.52
C ALA A 245 50.06 -77.88 -0.20
N SER A 246 49.65 -76.65 0.17
CA SER A 246 50.04 -76.00 1.43
C SER A 246 49.54 -76.72 2.70
N LYS A 247 48.53 -77.61 2.56
CA LYS A 247 47.94 -78.37 3.67
C LYS A 247 48.59 -79.74 3.87
N ALA A 248 49.53 -80.14 3.00
CA ALA A 248 50.23 -81.41 3.10
C ALA A 248 51.29 -81.40 4.22
N SER A 249 51.67 -82.58 4.72
CA SER A 249 52.84 -82.75 5.60
C SER A 249 54.13 -82.88 4.77
N PRO A 250 55.33 -82.64 5.35
CA PRO A 250 56.60 -82.75 4.64
C PRO A 250 56.83 -84.10 3.95
N ASP A 251 56.33 -85.19 4.54
CA ASP A 251 56.47 -86.56 4.01
C ASP A 251 55.42 -86.92 2.94
N THR A 252 54.37 -86.11 2.79
CA THR A 252 53.22 -86.38 1.90
C THR A 252 53.08 -85.35 0.78
N LEU A 253 54.00 -84.39 0.67
CA LEU A 253 53.98 -83.36 -0.36
C LEU A 253 54.39 -83.98 -1.72
N ASP A 254 53.48 -83.94 -2.68
CA ASP A 254 53.76 -84.33 -4.07
C ASP A 254 54.47 -83.17 -4.79
N VAL A 255 55.80 -83.19 -4.71
CA VAL A 255 56.67 -82.13 -5.25
C VAL A 255 56.51 -81.97 -6.77
N PRO A 256 56.49 -83.02 -7.61
CA PRO A 256 56.27 -82.89 -9.05
C PRO A 256 54.98 -82.18 -9.47
N THR A 257 53.84 -82.51 -8.84
CA THR A 257 52.56 -81.86 -9.18
C THR A 257 52.49 -80.43 -8.65
N THR A 258 53.07 -80.18 -7.48
CA THR A 258 53.21 -78.83 -6.91
C THR A 258 54.11 -77.95 -7.78
N ASP A 259 55.26 -78.46 -8.23
CA ASP A 259 56.17 -77.76 -9.16
C ASP A 259 55.45 -77.42 -10.48
N THR A 260 54.61 -78.32 -10.98
CA THR A 260 53.80 -78.10 -12.20
C THR A 260 52.75 -77.00 -11.98
N ALA A 261 52.05 -77.01 -10.84
CA ALA A 261 51.08 -75.96 -10.50
C ALA A 261 51.74 -74.57 -10.39
N ILE A 262 52.95 -74.51 -9.83
CA ILE A 262 53.72 -73.27 -9.68
C ILE A 262 54.24 -72.78 -11.04
N ALA A 263 54.69 -73.70 -11.91
CA ALA A 263 55.08 -73.36 -13.28
C ALA A 263 53.89 -72.80 -14.08
N ASN A 264 52.71 -73.40 -13.94
CA ASN A 264 51.48 -72.91 -14.56
C ASN A 264 51.03 -71.55 -13.99
N LEU A 265 51.14 -71.35 -12.68
CA LEU A 265 50.87 -70.05 -12.03
C LEU A 265 51.81 -68.97 -12.57
N ALA A 266 53.08 -69.28 -12.79
CA ALA A 266 54.04 -68.33 -13.33
C ALA A 266 53.79 -68.01 -14.81
N ALA A 267 53.53 -69.02 -15.64
CA ALA A 267 53.22 -68.82 -17.06
C ALA A 267 51.94 -67.99 -17.25
N THR A 268 50.92 -68.25 -16.44
CA THR A 268 49.69 -67.43 -16.41
C THR A 268 49.97 -66.04 -15.85
N GLY A 269 50.81 -65.91 -14.82
CA GLY A 269 51.31 -64.62 -14.32
C GLY A 269 51.99 -63.77 -15.40
N ASP A 270 52.86 -64.34 -16.23
CA ASP A 270 53.53 -63.61 -17.32
C ASP A 270 52.53 -63.17 -18.42
N SER A 271 51.53 -64.01 -18.71
CA SER A 271 50.42 -63.65 -19.62
C SER A 271 49.56 -62.52 -19.06
N LEU A 272 49.20 -62.61 -17.77
CA LEU A 272 48.47 -61.55 -17.05
C LEU A 272 49.25 -60.24 -17.02
N LYS A 273 50.57 -60.30 -16.79
CA LYS A 273 51.44 -59.11 -16.84
C LYS A 273 51.34 -58.41 -18.19
N THR A 274 51.40 -59.17 -19.28
CA THR A 274 51.30 -58.62 -20.65
C THR A 274 49.94 -57.96 -20.89
N ILE A 275 48.85 -58.59 -20.44
CA ILE A 275 47.48 -58.05 -20.52
C ILE A 275 47.37 -56.77 -19.69
N GLY A 276 47.89 -56.78 -18.46
CA GLY A 276 47.89 -55.65 -17.55
C GLY A 276 48.69 -54.46 -18.09
N ASP A 277 49.89 -54.70 -18.63
CA ASP A 277 50.75 -53.66 -19.22
C ASP A 277 50.09 -53.04 -20.46
N ASP A 278 49.46 -53.84 -21.32
CA ASP A 278 48.73 -53.34 -22.50
C ASP A 278 47.47 -52.55 -22.11
N LEU A 279 46.70 -53.04 -21.14
CA LEU A 279 45.54 -52.34 -20.60
C LEU A 279 45.94 -51.02 -19.93
N MET A 280 47.04 -50.99 -19.18
CA MET A 280 47.58 -49.78 -18.57
C MET A 280 47.96 -48.76 -19.64
N ARG A 281 48.72 -49.18 -20.66
CA ARG A 281 49.15 -48.32 -21.76
C ARG A 281 47.95 -47.75 -22.53
N THR A 282 46.99 -48.59 -22.91
CA THR A 282 45.79 -48.16 -23.65
C THR A 282 44.91 -47.24 -22.82
N SER A 283 44.73 -47.51 -21.52
CA SER A 283 43.97 -46.65 -20.61
C SER A 283 44.62 -45.28 -20.40
N VAL A 284 45.96 -45.21 -20.29
CA VAL A 284 46.70 -43.94 -20.18
C VAL A 284 46.59 -43.12 -21.47
N LEU A 285 46.75 -43.75 -22.63
CA LEU A 285 46.60 -43.07 -23.93
C LEU A 285 45.16 -42.58 -24.13
N ALA A 286 44.16 -43.38 -23.76
CA ALA A 286 42.76 -43.00 -23.83
C ALA A 286 42.44 -41.82 -22.88
N LEU A 287 42.98 -41.81 -21.66
CA LEU A 287 42.80 -40.71 -20.73
C LEU A 287 43.44 -39.41 -21.24
N ALA A 288 44.66 -39.50 -21.78
CA ALA A 288 45.34 -38.36 -22.39
C ALA A 288 44.58 -37.82 -23.61
N ALA A 289 43.99 -38.69 -24.44
CA ALA A 289 43.16 -38.29 -25.57
C ALA A 289 41.84 -37.63 -25.13
N SER A 290 41.21 -38.11 -24.05
CA SER A 290 39.95 -37.57 -23.52
C SER A 290 40.12 -36.30 -22.67
N ASP A 291 41.34 -35.90 -22.30
CA ASP A 291 41.58 -34.74 -21.43
C ASP A 291 41.04 -33.44 -22.04
N LYS A 292 41.17 -33.30 -23.38
CA LYS A 292 40.57 -32.19 -24.14
C LYS A 292 39.05 -32.17 -24.00
N ASP A 293 38.40 -33.32 -24.14
CA ASP A 293 36.94 -33.44 -24.08
C ASP A 293 36.40 -33.17 -22.66
N ILE A 294 37.13 -33.60 -21.64
CA ILE A 294 36.80 -33.35 -20.23
C ILE A 294 36.95 -31.87 -19.89
N SER A 295 38.03 -31.23 -20.33
CA SER A 295 38.24 -29.79 -20.16
C SER A 295 37.16 -28.98 -20.86
N GLN A 296 36.83 -29.34 -22.11
CA GLN A 296 35.77 -28.72 -22.89
C GLN A 296 34.41 -28.86 -22.22
N ALA A 297 34.05 -30.06 -21.75
CA ALA A 297 32.81 -30.28 -21.01
C ALA A 297 32.73 -29.49 -19.70
N THR A 298 33.85 -29.33 -19.00
CA THR A 298 33.93 -28.51 -17.78
C THR A 298 33.67 -27.02 -18.09
N ASN A 299 34.29 -26.52 -19.15
CA ASN A 299 34.08 -25.14 -19.60
C ASN A 299 32.64 -24.88 -20.04
N VAL A 300 32.04 -25.82 -20.78
CA VAL A 300 30.60 -25.77 -21.13
C VAL A 300 29.73 -25.69 -19.88
N GLY A 301 30.03 -26.48 -18.85
CA GLY A 301 29.30 -26.46 -17.58
C GLY A 301 29.46 -25.16 -16.78
N ASN A 302 30.59 -24.45 -16.94
CA ASN A 302 30.80 -23.12 -16.36
C ASN A 302 30.00 -22.05 -17.11
N GLU A 303 30.07 -22.04 -18.45
CA GLU A 303 29.31 -21.07 -19.26
C GLU A 303 27.80 -21.28 -19.15
N LEU A 304 27.31 -22.53 -19.08
CA LEU A 304 25.89 -22.80 -18.81
C LEU A 304 25.43 -22.16 -17.48
N ARG A 305 26.22 -22.27 -16.41
CA ARG A 305 25.89 -21.63 -15.13
C ARG A 305 25.85 -20.11 -15.24
N ALA A 306 26.79 -19.52 -15.99
CA ALA A 306 26.81 -18.08 -16.24
C ALA A 306 25.55 -17.63 -17.01
N ILE A 307 25.20 -18.34 -18.09
CA ILE A 307 24.00 -18.10 -18.91
C ILE A 307 22.72 -18.15 -18.06
N VAL A 308 22.60 -19.17 -17.19
CA VAL A 308 21.45 -19.30 -16.27
C VAL A 308 21.36 -18.11 -15.32
N ASN A 309 22.49 -17.67 -14.77
CA ASN A 309 22.54 -16.52 -13.87
C ASN A 309 22.16 -15.23 -14.60
N SER A 310 22.74 -14.96 -15.77
CA SER A 310 22.43 -13.76 -16.55
C SER A 310 20.99 -13.73 -17.05
N ASN A 311 20.39 -14.88 -17.40
CA ASN A 311 18.96 -14.96 -17.71
C ASN A 311 18.10 -14.54 -16.52
N ASN A 312 18.43 -15.04 -15.31
CA ASN A 312 17.74 -14.63 -14.09
C ASN A 312 17.94 -13.13 -13.79
N GLU A 313 19.14 -12.58 -13.98
CA GLU A 313 19.42 -11.15 -13.82
C GLU A 313 18.62 -10.28 -14.80
N ILE A 314 18.42 -10.72 -16.05
CA ILE A 314 17.53 -10.04 -17.01
C ILE A 314 16.10 -10.02 -16.46
N ARG A 315 15.58 -11.16 -16.01
CA ARG A 315 14.21 -11.27 -15.47
C ARG A 315 14.01 -10.42 -14.22
N VAL A 316 14.97 -10.45 -13.29
CA VAL A 316 14.95 -9.60 -12.08
C VAL A 316 15.03 -8.14 -12.47
N GLY A 317 15.91 -7.77 -13.40
CA GLY A 317 16.02 -6.40 -13.90
C GLY A 317 14.71 -5.89 -14.51
N PHE A 318 13.99 -6.72 -15.26
CA PHE A 318 12.67 -6.37 -15.78
C PHE A 318 11.59 -6.26 -14.69
N ALA A 319 11.61 -7.13 -13.68
CA ALA A 319 10.70 -7.00 -12.55
C ALA A 319 10.95 -5.69 -11.77
N GLU A 320 12.21 -5.34 -11.54
CA GLU A 320 12.59 -4.04 -10.95
C GLU A 320 12.15 -2.86 -11.82
N LEU A 321 12.35 -2.96 -13.14
CA LEU A 321 12.00 -1.91 -14.10
C LEU A 321 10.47 -1.74 -14.24
N ALA A 322 9.71 -2.82 -14.21
CA ALA A 322 8.25 -2.78 -14.24
C ALA A 322 7.68 -2.11 -12.98
N GLY A 323 8.30 -2.36 -11.81
CA GLY A 323 7.89 -1.73 -10.55
C GLY A 323 8.25 -0.24 -10.46
N LYS A 324 9.41 0.15 -10.99
CA LYS A 324 9.83 1.55 -11.06
C LYS A 324 10.60 1.83 -12.35
N PRO A 325 9.94 2.29 -13.41
CA PRO A 325 10.61 2.58 -14.67
C PRO A 325 11.57 3.78 -14.53
N ASP A 326 12.87 3.55 -14.71
CA ASP A 326 13.88 4.61 -14.76
C ASP A 326 15.12 4.18 -15.58
N ASP A 327 15.89 5.18 -16.02
CA ASP A 327 17.07 4.97 -16.87
C ASP A 327 18.18 4.15 -16.19
N ALA A 328 18.26 4.18 -14.86
CA ALA A 328 19.25 3.41 -14.12
C ALA A 328 18.96 1.91 -14.21
N ARG A 329 17.69 1.51 -14.08
CA ARG A 329 17.22 0.13 -14.24
C ARG A 329 17.26 -0.32 -15.69
N VAL A 330 16.98 0.56 -16.66
CA VAL A 330 17.20 0.25 -18.09
C VAL A 330 18.66 -0.12 -18.34
N LYS A 331 19.61 0.66 -17.82
CA LYS A 331 21.05 0.36 -17.94
C LYS A 331 21.43 -0.97 -17.30
N LYS A 332 20.86 -1.31 -16.13
CA LYS A 332 21.08 -2.63 -15.50
C LYS A 332 20.59 -3.77 -16.41
N VAL A 333 19.37 -3.67 -16.94
CA VAL A 333 18.81 -4.68 -17.86
C VAL A 333 19.69 -4.82 -19.10
N GLN A 334 20.10 -3.71 -19.71
CA GLN A 334 21.00 -3.71 -20.88
C GLN A 334 22.37 -4.34 -20.56
N GLN A 335 22.91 -4.09 -19.37
CA GLN A 335 24.14 -4.72 -18.92
C GLN A 335 23.97 -6.24 -18.77
N SER A 336 22.88 -6.71 -18.17
CA SER A 336 22.58 -8.14 -18.06
C SER A 336 22.37 -8.80 -19.42
N ILE A 337 21.70 -8.11 -20.36
CA ILE A 337 21.56 -8.55 -21.76
C ILE A 337 22.93 -8.70 -22.44
N TYR A 338 23.81 -7.71 -22.28
CA TYR A 338 25.17 -7.76 -22.84
C TYR A 338 26.00 -8.91 -22.26
N MET A 339 25.91 -9.14 -20.94
CA MET A 339 26.59 -10.25 -20.27
C MET A 339 26.09 -11.60 -20.81
N TYR A 340 24.78 -11.77 -20.91
CA TYR A 340 24.16 -12.97 -21.47
C TYR A 340 24.60 -13.22 -22.92
N GLN A 341 24.62 -12.18 -23.76
CA GLN A 341 25.09 -12.28 -25.15
C GLN A 341 26.56 -12.70 -25.23
N THR A 342 27.40 -12.13 -24.36
CA THR A 342 28.83 -12.47 -24.28
C THR A 342 29.04 -13.92 -23.86
N GLU A 343 28.28 -14.39 -22.88
CA GLU A 343 28.31 -15.79 -22.39
C GLU A 343 27.88 -16.78 -23.48
N LEU A 344 26.82 -16.46 -24.24
CA LEU A 344 26.42 -17.26 -25.39
C LEU A 344 27.53 -17.33 -26.46
N GLY A 345 28.21 -16.21 -26.70
CA GLY A 345 29.36 -16.15 -27.62
C GLY A 345 30.52 -17.01 -27.15
N ARG A 346 30.87 -16.96 -25.85
CA ARG A 346 31.91 -17.81 -25.28
C ARG A 346 31.55 -19.29 -25.35
N LEU A 347 30.31 -19.65 -25.01
CA LEU A 347 29.82 -21.03 -25.13
C LEU A 347 29.98 -21.57 -26.56
N ALA A 348 29.59 -20.79 -27.57
CA ALA A 348 29.76 -21.17 -28.97
C ALA A 348 31.26 -21.31 -29.36
N GLY A 349 32.14 -20.50 -28.75
CA GLY A 349 33.59 -20.60 -28.94
C GLY A 349 34.25 -21.79 -28.24
N VAL A 350 33.72 -22.24 -27.10
CA VAL A 350 34.23 -23.42 -26.37
C VAL A 350 34.00 -24.71 -27.17
N VAL A 351 32.93 -24.76 -27.98
CA VAL A 351 32.55 -25.96 -28.75
C VAL A 351 32.28 -25.57 -30.21
N THR A 352 33.37 -25.33 -30.95
CA THR A 352 33.31 -24.83 -32.33
C THR A 352 32.60 -25.76 -33.32
N ASP A 353 32.61 -27.06 -33.04
CA ASP A 353 32.11 -28.09 -33.96
C ASP A 353 30.64 -28.49 -33.68
N ASP A 354 29.99 -27.85 -32.70
CA ASP A 354 28.63 -28.18 -32.30
C ASP A 354 27.60 -27.25 -32.95
N PRO A 355 26.76 -27.77 -33.88
CA PRO A 355 25.80 -26.95 -34.61
C PRO A 355 24.70 -26.39 -33.71
N VAL A 356 24.41 -27.03 -32.56
CA VAL A 356 23.42 -26.51 -31.62
C VAL A 356 23.97 -25.24 -30.97
N PHE A 357 25.18 -25.29 -30.41
CA PHE A 357 25.77 -24.12 -29.75
C PHE A 357 26.07 -22.97 -30.71
N ALA A 358 26.45 -23.26 -31.96
CA ALA A 358 26.68 -22.23 -32.98
C ALA A 358 25.40 -21.44 -33.36
N GLU A 359 24.22 -22.07 -33.27
CA GLU A 359 22.95 -21.44 -33.65
C GLU A 359 22.27 -20.68 -32.50
N ILE A 360 22.57 -21.00 -31.23
CA ILE A 360 21.93 -20.36 -30.06
C ILE A 360 22.14 -18.83 -30.05
N PRO A 361 23.35 -18.27 -30.23
CA PRO A 361 23.52 -16.82 -30.25
C PRO A 361 22.67 -16.12 -31.32
N LYS A 362 22.55 -16.74 -32.51
CA LYS A 362 21.76 -16.20 -33.62
C LYS A 362 20.26 -16.18 -33.30
N LYS A 363 19.76 -17.22 -32.62
CA LYS A 363 18.36 -17.31 -32.17
C LYS A 363 18.06 -16.39 -31.00
N ALA A 364 19.02 -16.19 -30.10
CA ALA A 364 18.87 -15.31 -28.95
C ALA A 364 18.86 -13.83 -29.36
N GLN A 365 19.64 -13.43 -30.36
CA GLN A 365 19.80 -12.03 -30.76
C GLN A 365 18.48 -11.25 -30.94
N PRO A 366 17.51 -11.71 -31.76
CA PRO A 366 16.27 -10.95 -31.95
C PRO A 366 15.45 -10.83 -30.65
N VAL A 367 15.54 -11.82 -29.76
CA VAL A 367 14.87 -11.79 -28.45
C VAL A 367 15.54 -10.77 -27.53
N LEU A 368 16.87 -10.73 -27.51
CA LEU A 368 17.65 -9.77 -26.72
C LEU A 368 17.46 -8.34 -27.21
N ASP A 369 17.40 -8.12 -28.54
CA ASP A 369 17.12 -6.81 -29.14
C ASP A 369 15.71 -6.32 -28.75
N LEU A 370 14.72 -7.20 -28.78
CA LEU A 370 13.35 -6.90 -28.35
C LEU A 370 13.32 -6.52 -26.86
N LEU A 371 14.00 -7.27 -26.00
CA LEU A 371 14.11 -6.95 -24.58
C LEU A 371 14.78 -5.59 -24.38
N ALA A 372 15.91 -5.32 -25.03
CA ALA A 372 16.59 -4.03 -24.91
C ALA A 372 15.69 -2.84 -25.34
N ALA A 373 14.93 -3.01 -26.43
CA ALA A 373 13.97 -2.02 -26.90
C ALA A 373 12.80 -1.81 -25.91
N ASN A 374 12.24 -2.91 -25.40
CA ASN A 374 11.15 -2.88 -24.43
C ASN A 374 11.57 -2.24 -23.10
N ALA A 375 12.79 -2.48 -22.63
CA ALA A 375 13.32 -1.82 -21.45
C ALA A 375 13.35 -0.29 -21.63
N ALA A 376 13.86 0.20 -22.77
CA ALA A 376 13.87 1.62 -23.08
C ALA A 376 12.44 2.21 -23.18
N ALA A 377 11.54 1.49 -23.86
CA ALA A 377 10.15 1.90 -24.05
C ALA A 377 9.36 1.99 -22.74
N LEU A 378 9.64 1.13 -21.75
CA LEU A 378 9.01 1.21 -20.43
C LEU A 378 9.39 2.51 -19.69
N SER A 379 10.67 2.87 -19.66
CA SER A 379 11.16 4.11 -19.04
C SER A 379 10.61 5.33 -19.76
N GLU A 380 10.69 5.35 -21.09
CA GLU A 380 10.18 6.46 -21.91
C GLU A 380 8.66 6.62 -21.77
N GLY A 381 7.91 5.52 -21.76
CA GLY A 381 6.47 5.51 -21.53
C GLY A 381 6.10 6.10 -20.17
N ALA A 382 6.80 5.70 -19.10
CA ALA A 382 6.55 6.23 -17.76
C ALA A 382 6.85 7.74 -17.66
N ALA A 383 7.96 8.20 -18.26
CA ALA A 383 8.30 9.61 -18.31
C ALA A 383 7.26 10.43 -19.09
N ARG A 384 6.80 9.92 -20.24
CA ARG A 384 5.72 10.54 -21.04
C ARG A 384 4.41 10.57 -20.27
N LYS A 385 4.05 9.49 -19.58
CA LYS A 385 2.82 9.41 -18.76
C LYS A 385 2.78 10.52 -17.72
N LEU A 386 3.88 10.71 -16.99
CA LEU A 386 4.00 11.77 -16.00
C LEU A 386 3.94 13.17 -16.65
N ALA A 387 4.63 13.37 -17.78
CA ALA A 387 4.60 14.64 -18.49
C ALA A 387 3.20 15.01 -19.02
N GLU A 388 2.43 14.04 -19.53
CA GLU A 388 1.05 14.24 -19.96
C GLU A 388 0.13 14.58 -18.78
N PHE A 389 0.35 13.93 -17.63
CA PHE A 389 -0.38 14.22 -16.40
C PHE A 389 -0.06 15.61 -15.85
N ASP A 390 1.21 15.97 -15.73
CA ASP A 390 1.65 17.31 -15.30
C ASP A 390 1.12 18.39 -16.25
N SER A 391 1.11 18.11 -17.56
CA SER A 391 0.50 18.99 -18.54
C SER A 391 -1.01 19.16 -18.31
N ALA A 392 -1.75 18.12 -17.94
CA ALA A 392 -3.18 18.21 -17.67
C ALA A 392 -3.46 18.98 -16.37
N THR A 393 -2.73 18.68 -15.30
CA THR A 393 -2.84 19.37 -14.01
C THR A 393 -2.49 20.85 -14.15
N GLY A 394 -1.43 21.18 -14.89
CA GLY A 394 -1.08 22.57 -15.18
C GLY A 394 -2.16 23.33 -15.95
N GLN A 395 -2.92 22.66 -16.82
CA GLN A 395 -4.08 23.29 -17.48
C GLN A 395 -5.24 23.50 -16.50
N ILE A 396 -5.51 22.55 -15.60
CA ILE A 396 -6.51 22.71 -14.53
C ILE A 396 -6.15 23.91 -13.64
N ASP A 397 -4.88 24.04 -13.24
CA ASP A 397 -4.41 25.18 -12.43
C ASP A 397 -4.54 26.52 -13.16
N ASN A 398 -4.21 26.57 -14.46
CA ASN A 398 -4.39 27.77 -15.27
C ASN A 398 -5.88 28.15 -15.36
N THR A 399 -6.75 27.17 -15.60
CA THR A 399 -8.20 27.37 -15.61
C THR A 399 -8.71 27.85 -14.25
N TRP A 400 -8.23 27.28 -13.15
CA TRP A 400 -8.55 27.72 -11.80
C TRP A 400 -8.18 29.19 -11.58
N ASN A 401 -6.98 29.59 -12.01
CA ASN A 401 -6.52 30.97 -11.91
C ASN A 401 -7.39 31.94 -12.73
N LEU A 402 -7.83 31.54 -13.93
CA LEU A 402 -8.75 32.34 -14.74
C LEU A 402 -10.13 32.47 -14.10
N LEU A 403 -10.67 31.39 -13.53
CA LEU A 403 -11.94 31.40 -12.79
C LEU A 403 -11.85 32.27 -11.52
N ALA A 404 -10.73 32.20 -10.79
CA ALA A 404 -10.48 33.03 -9.62
C ALA A 404 -10.32 34.52 -10.00
N GLN A 405 -9.61 34.83 -11.09
CA GLN A 405 -9.53 36.20 -11.63
C GLN A 405 -10.91 36.72 -12.05
N PHE A 406 -11.74 35.87 -12.67
CA PHE A 406 -13.11 36.23 -13.01
C PHE A 406 -13.91 36.53 -11.74
N ALA A 407 -13.85 35.66 -10.71
CA ALA A 407 -14.50 35.90 -9.42
C ALA A 407 -14.09 37.23 -8.77
N GLU A 408 -12.78 37.54 -8.74
CA GLU A 408 -12.29 38.80 -8.16
C GLU A 408 -12.76 40.01 -8.97
N THR A 409 -12.79 39.91 -10.31
CA THR A 409 -13.34 40.96 -11.18
C THR A 409 -14.83 41.20 -10.89
N GLN A 410 -15.59 40.13 -10.66
CA GLN A 410 -17.02 40.24 -10.30
C GLN A 410 -17.23 40.87 -8.93
N LYS A 411 -16.37 40.55 -7.96
CA LYS A 411 -16.38 41.13 -6.62
C LYS A 411 -16.04 42.62 -6.64
N GLU A 412 -15.04 43.03 -7.44
CA GLU A 412 -14.66 44.43 -7.59
C GLU A 412 -15.78 45.24 -8.24
N ASN A 413 -16.38 44.71 -9.32
CA ASN A 413 -17.55 45.31 -9.98
C ASN A 413 -18.76 45.42 -9.03
N ALA A 414 -19.03 44.38 -8.23
CA ALA A 414 -20.09 44.41 -7.21
C ALA A 414 -19.84 45.49 -6.13
N GLY A 415 -18.57 45.73 -5.78
CA GLY A 415 -18.17 46.81 -4.88
C GLY A 415 -18.47 48.20 -5.45
N GLN A 416 -18.19 48.41 -6.74
CA GLN A 416 -18.49 49.67 -7.44
C GLN A 416 -20.00 49.89 -7.57
N ASP A 417 -20.77 48.88 -7.98
CA ASP A 417 -22.23 48.96 -8.10
C ASP A 417 -22.89 49.26 -6.75
N ARG A 418 -22.42 48.63 -5.67
CA ARG A 418 -22.90 48.89 -4.30
C ARG A 418 -22.62 50.33 -3.86
N GLN A 419 -21.45 50.87 -4.18
CA GLN A 419 -21.16 52.29 -3.90
C GLN A 419 -22.04 53.24 -4.70
N GLN A 420 -22.33 52.91 -5.96
CA GLN A 420 -23.20 53.71 -6.81
C GLN A 420 -24.65 53.68 -6.31
N ALA A 421 -25.17 52.51 -5.94
CA ALA A 421 -26.48 52.34 -5.32
C ALA A 421 -26.59 53.10 -3.99
N ASN A 422 -25.57 53.02 -3.13
CA ASN A 422 -25.53 53.76 -1.87
C ASN A 422 -25.50 55.29 -2.07
N ARG A 423 -24.80 55.78 -3.10
CA ARG A 423 -24.81 57.22 -3.46
C ARG A 423 -26.19 57.67 -3.94
N ILE A 424 -26.85 56.89 -4.78
CA ILE A 424 -28.21 57.20 -5.28
C ILE A 424 -29.21 57.22 -4.11
N SER A 425 -29.18 56.19 -3.25
CA SER A 425 -30.05 56.09 -2.07
C SER A 425 -29.80 57.21 -1.06
N GLY A 426 -28.54 57.52 -0.75
CA GLY A 426 -28.16 58.63 0.13
C GLY A 426 -28.63 60.00 -0.39
N GLY A 427 -28.52 60.24 -1.70
CA GLY A 427 -29.04 61.45 -2.33
C GLY A 427 -30.56 61.57 -2.24
N ALA A 428 -31.28 60.47 -2.48
CA ALA A 428 -32.74 60.42 -2.36
C ALA A 428 -33.23 60.71 -0.93
N ILE A 429 -32.55 60.18 0.09
CA ILE A 429 -32.86 60.43 1.50
C ILE A 429 -32.71 61.92 1.85
N VAL A 430 -31.61 62.57 1.42
CA VAL A 430 -31.38 64.00 1.69
C VAL A 430 -32.45 64.87 1.05
N ILE A 431 -32.82 64.59 -0.20
CA ILE A 431 -33.90 65.31 -0.90
C ILE A 431 -35.24 65.11 -0.18
N GLY A 432 -35.56 63.88 0.25
CA GLY A 432 -36.76 63.58 1.00
C GLY A 432 -36.86 64.35 2.33
N ILE A 433 -35.74 64.46 3.07
CA ILE A 433 -35.66 65.24 4.31
C ILE A 433 -35.88 66.74 4.05
N LEU A 434 -35.29 67.29 2.99
CA LEU A 434 -35.46 68.71 2.61
C LEU A 434 -36.91 69.03 2.24
N ILE A 435 -37.58 68.14 1.50
CA ILE A 435 -39.00 68.27 1.15
C ILE A 435 -39.87 68.21 2.42
N ALA A 436 -39.59 67.28 3.33
CA ALA A 436 -40.31 67.15 4.60
C ALA A 436 -40.15 68.39 5.49
N MET A 437 -38.94 68.94 5.59
CA MET A 437 -38.68 70.19 6.33
C MET A 437 -39.41 71.39 5.73
N ALA A 438 -39.38 71.54 4.40
CA ALA A 438 -40.08 72.63 3.71
C ALA A 438 -41.61 72.52 3.87
N ALA A 439 -42.15 71.30 3.79
CA ALA A 439 -43.56 71.02 4.03
C ALA A 439 -43.98 71.31 5.48
N GLY A 440 -43.17 70.88 6.46
CA GLY A 440 -43.39 71.15 7.87
C GLY A 440 -43.36 72.65 8.20
N ALA A 441 -42.42 73.40 7.64
CA ALA A 441 -42.35 74.85 7.80
C ALA A 441 -43.59 75.56 7.22
N ALA A 442 -44.03 75.17 6.01
CA ALA A 442 -45.21 75.75 5.36
C ALA A 442 -46.52 75.49 6.14
N LEU A 443 -46.64 74.34 6.82
CA LEU A 443 -47.79 74.02 7.67
C LEU A 443 -47.84 74.89 8.94
N VAL A 444 -46.68 75.17 9.54
CA VAL A 444 -46.57 76.01 10.74
C VAL A 444 -46.93 77.47 10.43
N PHE A 445 -46.44 78.02 9.31
CA PHE A 445 -46.73 79.41 8.92
C PHE A 445 -48.20 79.66 8.54
N THR A 446 -48.92 78.63 8.08
CA THR A 446 -50.31 78.77 7.62
C THR A 446 -51.36 78.68 8.74
N LEU A 447 -51.03 78.05 9.87
CA LEU A 447 -51.97 77.83 11.00
C LEU A 447 -51.74 78.76 12.20
N LYS A 448 -50.53 79.31 12.39
CA LYS A 448 -50.15 80.06 13.60
C LYS A 448 -50.90 81.39 13.80
N GLY A 449 -51.23 82.10 12.72
CA GLY A 449 -51.86 83.43 12.77
C GLY A 449 -53.36 83.45 13.11
N PRO A 450 -54.21 82.61 12.49
CA PRO A 450 -55.65 82.65 12.74
C PRO A 450 -56.07 82.15 14.13
N ILE A 451 -55.36 81.16 14.68
CA ILE A 451 -55.68 80.56 15.99
C ILE A 451 -55.40 81.53 17.15
N THR A 452 -54.33 82.32 17.05
CA THR A 452 -53.98 83.35 18.06
C THR A 452 -54.96 84.53 18.07
N GLN A 453 -55.62 84.83 16.94
CA GLN A 453 -56.62 85.90 16.86
C GLN A 453 -57.97 85.50 17.49
N ILE A 454 -58.43 84.25 17.30
CA ILE A 454 -59.68 83.76 17.90
C ILE A 454 -59.55 83.60 19.42
N THR A 455 -58.42 83.08 19.92
CA THR A 455 -58.17 82.96 21.37
C THR A 455 -58.03 84.33 22.06
N ALA A 456 -57.49 85.34 21.38
CA ALA A 456 -57.43 86.71 21.89
C ALA A 456 -58.80 87.42 21.92
N ALA A 457 -59.69 87.11 20.97
CA ALA A 457 -61.06 87.62 20.94
C ALA A 457 -61.95 86.99 22.04
N MET A 458 -61.81 85.68 22.28
CA MET A 458 -62.55 84.95 23.31
C MET A 458 -62.24 85.47 24.73
N ARG A 459 -60.99 85.88 24.98
CA ARG A 459 -60.55 86.42 26.27
C ARG A 459 -61.08 87.83 26.56
N LYS A 460 -61.24 88.67 25.52
CA LYS A 460 -61.78 90.04 25.66
C LYS A 460 -63.30 90.08 25.88
N ILE A 461 -64.05 89.10 25.39
CA ILE A 461 -65.50 88.98 25.59
C ILE A 461 -65.84 88.48 27.01
N ALA A 462 -64.99 87.61 27.59
CA ALA A 462 -65.14 87.13 28.96
C ALA A 462 -64.89 88.23 30.03
N GLU A 463 -64.22 89.34 29.67
CA GLU A 463 -63.85 90.45 30.57
C GLU A 463 -64.82 91.65 30.52
N GLY A 464 -65.99 91.51 29.88
CA GLY A 464 -67.10 92.47 30.00
C GLY A 464 -66.96 93.78 29.22
N ARG A 465 -66.08 93.85 28.21
CA ARG A 465 -65.96 95.02 27.32
C ARG A 465 -66.66 94.75 25.97
N LEU A 466 -67.72 95.50 25.68
CA LEU A 466 -68.62 95.28 24.54
C LEU A 466 -68.41 96.22 23.33
N ASP A 467 -67.23 96.82 23.17
CA ASP A 467 -66.85 97.55 21.96
C ASP A 467 -65.55 97.02 21.36
N THR A 468 -65.64 95.87 20.68
CA THR A 468 -64.56 95.37 19.82
C THR A 468 -65.12 94.71 18.56
N THR A 469 -64.66 95.18 17.40
CA THR A 469 -64.97 94.63 16.08
C THR A 469 -64.27 93.29 15.87
N ILE A 470 -65.05 92.25 15.61
CA ILE A 470 -64.56 90.91 15.27
C ILE A 470 -64.09 90.94 13.81
N THR A 471 -62.81 90.75 13.56
CA THR A 471 -62.27 90.70 12.18
C THR A 471 -62.24 89.25 11.69
N GLY A 472 -62.98 88.93 10.60
CA GLY A 472 -62.92 87.58 10.00
C GLY A 472 -64.16 87.08 9.22
N GLU A 473 -65.24 87.85 9.12
CA GLU A 473 -66.54 87.37 8.57
C GLU A 473 -66.53 86.92 7.10
N THR A 474 -65.55 87.33 6.30
CA THR A 474 -65.46 87.02 4.87
C THR A 474 -64.67 85.74 4.54
N ARG A 475 -64.26 84.96 5.55
CA ARG A 475 -63.56 83.68 5.34
C ARG A 475 -64.51 82.49 5.19
N GLY A 476 -64.21 81.61 4.23
CA GLY A 476 -64.96 80.40 3.90
C GLY A 476 -64.34 79.09 4.42
N ASP A 477 -63.38 79.16 5.35
CA ASP A 477 -62.72 78.01 5.97
C ASP A 477 -63.26 77.71 7.39
N GLU A 478 -62.83 76.60 7.99
CA GLU A 478 -63.34 76.08 9.28
C GLU A 478 -63.14 77.08 10.46
N ILE A 479 -62.19 78.00 10.32
CA ILE A 479 -61.90 79.11 11.26
C ILE A 479 -62.99 80.21 11.17
N GLY A 480 -63.60 80.43 10.00
CA GLY A 480 -64.71 81.36 9.79
C GLY A 480 -66.07 80.82 10.28
N GLU A 481 -66.26 79.50 10.31
CA GLU A 481 -67.43 78.87 10.95
C GLU A 481 -67.42 79.03 12.47
N MET A 482 -66.25 78.92 13.11
CA MET A 482 -66.10 79.17 14.55
C MET A 482 -66.37 80.64 14.93
N ALA A 483 -66.11 81.60 14.04
CA ALA A 483 -66.43 83.02 14.25
C ALA A 483 -67.93 83.34 14.07
N ARG A 484 -68.65 82.63 13.19
CA ARG A 484 -70.10 82.80 12.97
C ARG A 484 -70.95 82.11 14.05
N ALA A 485 -70.49 80.97 14.57
CA ALA A 485 -71.15 80.27 15.68
C ALA A 485 -71.19 81.10 16.99
N LEU A 486 -70.27 82.05 17.15
CA LEU A 486 -70.21 82.95 18.31
C LEU A 486 -71.23 84.12 18.25
N SER A 487 -71.86 84.37 17.10
CA SER A 487 -72.87 85.43 16.92
C SER A 487 -74.31 84.99 17.23
N ILE A 488 -74.58 83.68 17.37
CA ILE A 488 -75.95 83.13 17.50
C ILE A 488 -76.36 82.92 18.98
N PHE A 489 -75.45 83.11 19.93
CA PHE A 489 -75.74 82.91 21.36
C PHE A 489 -76.27 84.16 22.10
N LYS A 490 -76.40 85.31 21.43
CA LYS A 490 -76.85 86.58 22.04
C LYS A 490 -78.37 86.79 21.99
N GLN A 491 -79.13 85.94 21.32
CA GLN A 491 -80.55 86.24 21.04
C GLN A 491 -81.40 84.97 21.05
N ASN A 492 -81.81 84.54 22.26
CA ASN A 492 -83.17 84.09 22.58
C ASN A 492 -83.20 83.49 23.99
N ALA A 493 -83.38 84.38 24.97
CA ALA A 493 -83.84 84.05 26.31
C ALA A 493 -85.10 84.87 26.60
N LEU A 494 -86.20 84.15 26.85
CA LEU A 494 -87.52 84.58 27.38
C LEU A 494 -88.44 85.28 26.34
N SER A 495 -89.70 84.90 26.12
CA SER A 495 -90.65 84.24 27.01
C SER A 495 -91.76 83.50 26.25
N LYS A 496 -92.61 82.88 27.05
CA LYS A 496 -93.50 81.74 26.84
C LYS A 496 -94.95 82.19 26.58
N VAL A 497 -95.73 81.28 25.99
CA VAL A 497 -97.21 81.12 26.05
C VAL A 497 -98.05 82.18 25.32
N GLU A 498 -98.73 81.77 24.24
CA GLU A 498 -100.19 81.51 24.26
C GLU A 498 -100.66 80.93 22.93
N MET A 499 -101.66 80.06 23.03
CA MET A 499 -102.45 79.45 21.95
C MET A 499 -101.86 78.22 21.26
N GLU A 500 -101.94 77.12 22.00
CA GLU A 500 -102.99 76.12 21.71
C GLU A 500 -104.07 76.59 20.72
N GLN A 501 -104.09 76.02 19.53
CA GLN A 501 -105.30 75.60 18.83
C GLN A 501 -104.85 74.97 17.51
N GLN A 502 -104.81 73.63 17.44
CA GLN A 502 -105.28 72.84 16.28
C GLN A 502 -104.79 71.38 16.21
N ALA A 503 -103.97 70.86 17.13
CA ALA A 503 -103.46 69.48 16.98
C ALA A 503 -103.86 68.51 18.09
N GLU A 504 -104.92 68.82 18.86
CA GLU A 504 -105.42 68.00 19.98
C GLU A 504 -106.31 66.82 19.53
N ILE A 505 -106.52 66.59 18.23
CA ILE A 505 -107.46 65.54 17.76
C ILE A 505 -106.76 64.31 17.16
N ALA A 506 -105.49 64.37 16.75
CA ALA A 506 -104.85 63.24 16.04
C ALA A 506 -103.97 62.33 16.92
N ARG A 507 -103.80 62.62 18.22
CA ARG A 507 -102.75 61.97 19.05
C ARG A 507 -103.25 60.99 20.10
N ARG A 508 -104.55 60.95 20.41
CA ARG A 508 -105.08 60.11 21.51
C ARG A 508 -105.31 58.64 21.16
N GLU A 509 -105.20 58.23 19.91
CA GLU A 509 -105.42 56.82 19.52
C GLU A 509 -104.13 56.02 19.25
N ALA A 510 -102.96 56.67 19.07
CA ALA A 510 -101.72 55.99 18.64
C ALA A 510 -100.69 55.69 19.76
N GLU A 511 -100.93 56.14 21.00
CA GLU A 511 -99.98 55.95 22.12
C GLU A 511 -100.21 54.68 22.96
N SER A 512 -101.38 54.03 22.84
CA SER A 512 -101.67 52.82 23.61
C SER A 512 -100.93 51.57 23.09
N GLU A 513 -100.58 51.52 21.80
CA GLU A 513 -100.04 50.29 21.18
C GLU A 513 -98.50 50.27 21.09
N ARG A 514 -97.82 51.42 21.21
CA ARG A 514 -96.34 51.50 21.08
C ARG A 514 -95.57 51.26 22.39
N ALA A 515 -96.22 51.40 23.54
CA ALA A 515 -95.55 51.28 24.84
C ALA A 515 -95.20 49.82 25.21
N HIS A 516 -95.92 48.83 24.68
CA HIS A 516 -95.71 47.42 25.04
C HIS A 516 -94.51 46.78 24.29
N ASN A 517 -94.36 47.06 22.99
CA ASN A 517 -93.29 46.47 22.16
C ASN A 517 -91.91 47.15 22.32
N GLU A 518 -91.86 48.38 22.82
CA GLU A 518 -90.60 49.14 22.96
C GLU A 518 -89.74 48.64 24.13
N LEU A 519 -90.36 48.06 25.17
CA LEU A 519 -89.64 47.56 26.34
C LEU A 519 -88.95 46.20 26.05
N GLU A 520 -89.64 45.29 25.37
CA GLU A 520 -89.09 43.97 24.97
C GLU A 520 -87.99 44.11 23.90
N ARG A 521 -88.14 45.04 22.95
CA ARG A 521 -87.12 45.27 21.92
C ARG A 521 -85.85 45.93 22.47
N ARG A 522 -85.96 46.74 23.53
CA ARG A 522 -84.82 47.35 24.23
C ARG A 522 -84.05 46.34 25.08
N SER A 523 -84.73 45.43 25.79
CA SER A 523 -84.05 44.38 26.56
C SER A 523 -83.37 43.35 25.64
N ALA A 524 -84.05 42.91 24.57
CA ALA A 524 -83.47 42.00 23.58
C ALA A 524 -82.26 42.62 22.85
N LYS A 525 -82.36 43.89 22.44
CA LYS A 525 -81.23 44.60 21.81
C LYS A 525 -80.06 44.79 22.78
N SER A 526 -80.34 45.15 24.04
CA SER A 526 -79.29 45.31 25.06
C SER A 526 -78.57 43.99 25.38
N GLN A 527 -79.28 42.85 25.34
CA GLN A 527 -78.68 41.52 25.54
C GLN A 527 -77.81 41.09 24.35
N VAL A 528 -78.23 41.41 23.11
CA VAL A 528 -77.43 41.19 21.89
C VAL A 528 -76.19 42.08 21.89
N ASP A 529 -76.35 43.38 22.16
CA ASP A 529 -75.23 44.34 22.19
C ASP A 529 -74.20 43.94 23.26
N ALA A 530 -74.64 43.51 24.45
CA ALA A 530 -73.76 43.02 25.51
C ALA A 530 -73.04 41.71 25.15
N ALA A 531 -73.71 40.76 24.49
CA ALA A 531 -73.07 39.52 24.03
C ALA A 531 -72.02 39.79 22.92
N ILE A 532 -72.32 40.71 21.99
CA ILE A 532 -71.38 41.13 20.94
C ILE A 532 -70.17 41.83 21.57
N GLU A 533 -70.36 42.72 22.55
CA GLU A 533 -69.29 43.42 23.22
C GLU A 533 -68.37 42.46 24.00
N ALA A 534 -68.95 41.51 24.74
CA ALA A 534 -68.20 40.46 25.44
C ALA A 534 -67.41 39.56 24.48
N LEU A 535 -67.97 39.20 23.33
CA LEU A 535 -67.26 38.44 22.28
C LEU A 535 -66.17 39.29 21.61
N ALA A 536 -66.43 40.57 21.36
CA ALA A 536 -65.44 41.49 20.78
C ALA A 536 -64.26 41.70 21.73
N GLU A 537 -64.51 41.83 23.04
CA GLU A 537 -63.46 41.87 24.05
C GLU A 537 -62.70 40.53 24.09
N GLY A 538 -63.40 39.41 24.08
CA GLY A 538 -62.79 38.08 24.06
C GLY A 538 -61.90 37.86 22.83
N LEU A 539 -62.37 38.22 21.64
CA LEU A 539 -61.58 38.16 20.41
C LEU A 539 -60.38 39.13 20.44
N THR A 540 -60.54 40.30 21.05
CA THR A 540 -59.44 41.25 21.24
C THR A 540 -58.35 40.66 22.15
N ARG A 541 -58.74 40.01 23.25
CA ARG A 541 -57.81 39.32 24.15
C ARG A 541 -57.12 38.14 23.47
N LEU A 542 -57.89 37.32 22.74
CA LEU A 542 -57.35 36.22 21.93
C LEU A 542 -56.33 36.71 20.88
N SER A 543 -56.62 37.82 20.19
CA SER A 543 -55.71 38.41 19.20
C SER A 543 -54.39 38.91 19.78
N ARG A 544 -54.36 39.16 21.10
CA ARG A 544 -53.16 39.53 21.86
C ARG A 544 -52.46 38.33 22.51
N GLY A 545 -52.88 37.11 22.18
CA GLY A 545 -52.33 35.87 22.72
C GLY A 545 -52.79 35.54 24.15
N GLN A 546 -53.81 36.22 24.68
CA GLN A 546 -54.33 35.93 26.02
C GLN A 546 -55.32 34.77 25.94
N LEU A 547 -54.90 33.59 26.37
CA LEU A 547 -55.70 32.35 26.34
C LEU A 547 -56.15 31.90 27.74
N ASN A 548 -55.77 32.65 28.77
CA ASN A 548 -56.03 32.38 30.17
C ASN A 548 -57.33 33.01 30.69
N PHE A 549 -58.30 33.27 29.81
CA PHE A 549 -59.57 33.89 30.18
C PHE A 549 -60.76 33.10 29.60
N ALA A 550 -61.92 33.27 30.23
CA ALA A 550 -63.21 32.78 29.74
C ALA A 550 -64.26 33.87 29.89
N ILE A 551 -65.32 33.80 29.08
CA ILE A 551 -66.51 34.63 29.26
C ILE A 551 -67.40 33.93 30.31
N ASP A 552 -67.33 34.43 31.54
CA ASP A 552 -68.03 33.83 32.70
C ASP A 552 -69.48 34.30 32.83
N THR A 553 -69.80 35.50 32.31
CA THR A 553 -71.16 36.04 32.36
C THR A 553 -72.06 35.31 31.35
N PRO A 554 -73.12 34.61 31.80
CA PRO A 554 -74.04 33.94 30.88
C PRO A 554 -74.78 34.95 30.00
N PHE A 555 -74.95 34.61 28.72
CA PHE A 555 -75.77 35.41 27.81
C PHE A 555 -77.25 35.02 27.93
N ALA A 556 -78.11 35.72 27.19
CA ALA A 556 -79.50 35.29 27.04
C ALA A 556 -79.56 33.83 26.53
N PRO A 557 -80.57 33.02 26.94
CA PRO A 557 -80.65 31.61 26.60
C PRO A 557 -80.47 31.29 25.11
N GLU A 558 -80.95 32.18 24.23
CA GLU A 558 -80.86 32.04 22.78
C GLU A 558 -79.45 32.31 22.21
N LEU A 559 -78.58 32.98 22.98
CA LEU A 559 -77.22 33.41 22.57
C LEU A 559 -76.11 32.71 23.36
N ASP A 560 -76.40 32.06 24.49
CA ASP A 560 -75.39 31.47 25.40
C ASP A 560 -74.55 30.39 24.73
N ARG A 561 -75.08 29.72 23.70
CA ARG A 561 -74.32 28.76 22.89
C ARG A 561 -73.05 29.38 22.28
N ILE A 562 -73.10 30.66 21.88
CA ILE A 562 -71.94 31.35 21.28
C ILE A 562 -70.84 31.56 22.33
N ARG A 563 -71.21 31.83 23.58
CA ARG A 563 -70.29 31.93 24.72
C ARG A 563 -69.60 30.59 24.99
N THR A 564 -70.36 29.50 25.04
CA THR A 564 -69.80 28.17 25.28
C THR A 564 -68.90 27.71 24.15
N ASP A 565 -69.30 27.93 22.89
CA ASP A 565 -68.51 27.57 21.72
C ASP A 565 -67.18 28.37 21.67
N PHE A 566 -67.23 29.66 22.02
CA PHE A 566 -66.03 30.50 22.17
C PHE A 566 -65.10 29.98 23.27
N ASN A 567 -65.62 29.76 24.48
CA ASN A 567 -64.83 29.27 25.62
C ASN A 567 -64.21 27.90 25.35
N MET A 568 -64.95 26.98 24.70
CA MET A 568 -64.42 25.68 24.29
C MET A 568 -63.29 25.82 23.27
N SER A 569 -63.41 26.74 22.31
CA SER A 569 -62.38 26.98 21.30
C SER A 569 -61.10 27.56 21.91
N VAL A 570 -61.23 28.49 22.85
CA VAL A 570 -60.09 29.06 23.61
C VAL A 570 -59.44 27.99 24.48
N ALA A 571 -60.24 27.16 25.16
CA ALA A 571 -59.73 26.05 25.96
C ALA A 571 -58.97 25.01 25.14
N GLY A 572 -59.52 24.59 23.99
CA GLY A 572 -58.86 23.64 23.09
C GLY A 572 -57.56 24.19 22.50
N LEU A 573 -57.54 25.46 22.07
CA LEU A 573 -56.32 26.11 21.58
C LEU A 573 -55.25 26.22 22.67
N ARG A 574 -55.65 26.53 23.91
CA ARG A 574 -54.75 26.58 25.06
C ARG A 574 -54.14 25.21 25.37
N GLU A 575 -54.96 24.15 25.36
CA GLU A 575 -54.52 22.77 25.57
C GLU A 575 -53.49 22.34 24.52
N THR A 576 -53.79 22.53 23.23
CA THR A 576 -52.84 22.24 22.15
C THR A 576 -51.53 23.03 22.29
N LEU A 577 -51.57 24.33 22.63
CA LEU A 577 -50.35 25.11 22.83
C LEU A 577 -49.56 24.68 24.07
N CYS A 578 -50.22 24.19 25.11
CA CYS A 578 -49.55 23.56 26.27
C CYS A 578 -48.84 22.26 25.87
N GLU A 579 -49.48 21.39 25.09
CA GLU A 579 -48.87 20.14 24.58
C GLU A 579 -47.64 20.42 23.69
N ILE A 580 -47.74 21.42 22.81
CA ILE A 580 -46.60 21.83 21.96
C ILE A 580 -45.46 22.38 22.83
N ARG A 581 -45.76 23.14 23.88
CA ARG A 581 -44.74 23.65 24.82
C ARG A 581 -44.00 22.53 25.54
N GLU A 582 -44.74 21.53 26.03
CA GLU A 582 -44.17 20.36 26.70
C GLU A 582 -43.30 19.54 25.74
N THR A 583 -43.79 19.29 24.52
CA THR A 583 -43.04 18.60 23.45
C THR A 583 -41.76 19.36 23.06
N SER A 584 -41.84 20.69 22.98
CA SER A 584 -40.67 21.54 22.68
C SER A 584 -39.62 21.47 23.80
N SER A 585 -40.05 21.43 25.06
CA SER A 585 -39.15 21.24 26.21
C SER A 585 -38.45 19.87 26.14
N LEU A 586 -39.19 18.81 25.84
CA LEU A 586 -38.66 17.45 25.64
C LEU A 586 -37.62 17.41 24.50
N PHE A 587 -37.86 18.09 23.39
CA PHE A 587 -36.89 18.18 22.29
C PHE A 587 -35.63 18.96 22.66
N SER A 588 -35.75 20.02 23.45
CA SER A 588 -34.59 20.74 23.98
C SER A 588 -33.74 19.85 24.89
N ASP A 589 -34.38 19.08 25.78
CA ASP A 589 -33.68 18.16 26.69
C ASP A 589 -33.02 17.00 25.94
N ASN A 590 -33.72 16.39 24.99
CA ASN A 590 -33.17 15.35 24.13
C ASN A 590 -32.01 15.87 23.27
N GLY A 591 -32.14 17.10 22.73
CA GLY A 591 -31.06 17.75 21.99
C GLY A 591 -29.80 17.93 22.85
N ARG A 592 -29.95 18.33 24.11
CA ARG A 592 -28.82 18.44 25.04
C ARG A 592 -28.15 17.09 25.31
N GLN A 593 -28.94 16.04 25.54
CA GLN A 593 -28.39 14.68 25.74
C GLN A 593 -27.69 14.15 24.49
N MET A 594 -28.24 14.43 23.30
CA MET A 594 -27.64 14.02 22.05
C MET A 594 -26.32 14.75 21.79
N ALA A 595 -26.23 16.04 22.15
CA ALA A 595 -25.00 16.81 22.06
C ALA A 595 -23.91 16.23 22.97
N GLU A 596 -24.27 15.81 24.19
CA GLU A 596 -23.36 15.15 25.14
C GLU A 596 -22.86 13.80 24.60
N ALA A 597 -23.74 13.01 23.98
CA ALA A 597 -23.38 11.72 23.37
C ALA A 597 -22.50 11.88 22.11
N VAL A 598 -22.74 12.93 21.31
CA VAL A 598 -21.92 13.27 20.14
C VAL A 598 -20.53 13.74 20.56
N ASP A 599 -20.41 14.50 21.66
CA ASP A 599 -19.12 14.91 22.23
C ASP A 599 -18.31 13.71 22.74
N ASP A 600 -18.94 12.74 23.42
CA ASP A 600 -18.28 11.47 23.78
C ASP A 600 -17.83 10.67 22.54
N LEU A 601 -18.69 10.59 21.52
CA LEU A 601 -18.37 9.90 20.27
C LEU A 601 -17.20 10.59 19.54
N ALA A 602 -17.15 11.93 19.55
CA ALA A 602 -16.04 12.71 19.02
C ALA A 602 -14.73 12.35 19.75
N SER A 603 -14.72 12.41 21.09
CA SER A 603 -13.54 12.08 21.90
C SER A 603 -13.07 10.65 21.68
N ARG A 604 -13.99 9.68 21.54
CA ARG A 604 -13.65 8.28 21.24
C ARG A 604 -13.09 8.11 19.83
N THR A 605 -13.63 8.83 18.85
CA THR A 605 -13.16 8.81 17.46
C THR A 605 -11.74 9.38 17.36
N GLU A 606 -11.44 10.46 18.08
CA GLU A 606 -10.08 11.02 18.18
C GLU A 606 -9.09 10.04 18.84
N LYS A 607 -9.47 9.43 19.98
CA LYS A 607 -8.64 8.41 20.64
C LYS A 607 -8.40 7.20 19.74
N GLN A 608 -9.41 6.79 18.98
CA GLN A 608 -9.31 5.69 18.03
C GLN A 608 -8.38 6.04 16.87
N ALA A 609 -8.44 7.26 16.34
CA ALA A 609 -7.51 7.73 15.31
C ALA A 609 -6.06 7.72 15.81
N ALA A 610 -5.80 8.19 17.03
CA ALA A 610 -4.47 8.15 17.63
C ALA A 610 -3.95 6.71 17.82
N ALA A 611 -4.81 5.78 18.27
CA ALA A 611 -4.45 4.37 18.41
C ALA A 611 -4.20 3.69 17.04
N LEU A 612 -4.91 4.11 15.99
CA LEU A 612 -4.68 3.65 14.63
C LEU A 612 -3.35 4.14 14.06
N GLU A 613 -2.97 5.39 14.29
CA GLU A 613 -1.65 5.91 13.91
C GLU A 613 -0.52 5.10 14.56
N GLU A 614 -0.62 4.82 15.87
CA GLU A 614 0.36 4.01 16.58
C GLU A 614 0.40 2.57 16.05
N THR A 615 -0.77 1.99 15.78
CA THR A 615 -0.86 0.63 15.22
C THR A 615 -0.28 0.56 13.81
N ALA A 616 -0.55 1.55 12.96
CA ALA A 616 -0.01 1.64 11.61
C ALA A 616 1.52 1.77 11.64
N ALA A 617 2.06 2.62 12.51
CA ALA A 617 3.50 2.75 12.72
C ALA A 617 4.15 1.44 13.19
N ALA A 618 3.53 0.74 14.15
CA ALA A 618 4.01 -0.55 14.63
C ALA A 618 3.96 -1.63 13.52
N VAL A 619 2.92 -1.64 12.70
CA VAL A 619 2.81 -2.57 11.56
C VAL A 619 3.87 -2.28 10.49
N GLU A 620 4.16 -1.00 10.20
CA GLU A 620 5.26 -0.61 9.30
C GLU A 620 6.63 -1.05 9.85
N GLU A 621 6.87 -0.84 11.14
CA GLU A 621 8.12 -1.27 11.79
C GLU A 621 8.29 -2.80 11.72
N ILE A 622 7.23 -3.56 12.04
CA ILE A 622 7.24 -5.02 11.94
C ILE A 622 7.44 -5.46 10.49
N SER A 623 6.75 -4.83 9.53
CA SER A 623 6.91 -5.13 8.09
C SER A 623 8.35 -4.92 7.63
N SER A 624 8.97 -3.82 8.05
CA SER A 624 10.40 -3.53 7.81
C SER A 624 11.32 -4.60 8.45
N ALA A 625 11.03 -4.99 9.69
CA ALA A 625 11.79 -6.01 10.40
C ALA A 625 11.68 -7.39 9.74
N VAL A 626 10.48 -7.79 9.29
CA VAL A 626 10.24 -9.04 8.56
C VAL A 626 10.96 -9.04 7.22
N ASN A 627 10.92 -7.93 6.47
CA ASN A 627 11.63 -7.83 5.20
C ASN A 627 13.15 -7.90 5.39
N THR A 628 13.66 -7.24 6.43
CA THR A 628 15.07 -7.33 6.84
C THR A 628 15.44 -8.76 7.24
N SER A 629 14.59 -9.45 8.00
CA SER A 629 14.79 -10.85 8.42
C SER A 629 14.85 -11.79 7.21
N SER A 630 13.95 -11.62 6.25
CA SER A 630 13.96 -12.36 4.97
C SER A 630 15.27 -12.15 4.20
N GLY A 631 15.73 -10.89 4.08
CA GLY A 631 17.02 -10.58 3.45
C GLY A 631 18.21 -11.19 4.20
N ARG A 632 18.19 -11.16 5.54
CA ARG A 632 19.23 -11.80 6.37
C ARG A 632 19.22 -13.32 6.23
N ALA A 633 18.06 -13.96 6.15
CA ALA A 633 17.95 -15.39 5.90
C ALA A 633 18.55 -15.77 4.54
N ALA A 634 18.28 -14.99 3.48
CA ALA A 634 18.87 -15.19 2.16
C ALA A 634 20.41 -15.03 2.19
N ALA A 635 20.92 -14.01 2.86
CA ALA A 635 22.37 -13.82 3.03
C ALA A 635 23.02 -14.95 3.85
N ALA A 636 22.36 -15.42 4.91
CA ALA A 636 22.82 -16.55 5.71
C ALA A 636 22.85 -17.85 4.87
N LEU A 637 21.84 -18.09 4.04
CA LEU A 637 21.79 -19.24 3.14
C LEU A 637 23.01 -19.26 2.20
N ALA A 638 23.34 -18.12 1.59
CA ALA A 638 24.50 -18.00 0.72
C ALA A 638 25.83 -18.25 1.47
N LEU A 639 25.95 -17.76 2.70
CA LEU A 639 27.10 -18.01 3.57
C LEU A 639 27.27 -19.50 3.89
N VAL A 640 26.18 -20.17 4.28
CA VAL A 640 26.16 -21.58 4.64
C VAL A 640 26.42 -22.46 3.42
N GLN A 641 25.91 -22.10 2.23
CA GLN A 641 26.23 -22.79 0.98
C GLN A 641 27.72 -22.73 0.64
N ARG A 642 28.38 -21.58 0.85
CA ARG A 642 29.84 -21.48 0.69
C ARG A 642 30.59 -22.30 1.73
N ALA A 643 30.13 -22.30 2.98
CA ALA A 643 30.72 -23.15 4.02
C ALA A 643 30.61 -24.65 3.65
N LYS A 644 29.46 -25.07 3.09
CA LYS A 644 29.26 -26.42 2.56
C LYS A 644 30.30 -26.77 1.50
N GLN A 645 30.46 -25.91 0.49
CA GLN A 645 31.45 -26.11 -0.57
C GLN A 645 32.87 -26.21 -0.01
N GLY A 646 33.21 -25.40 0.99
CA GLY A 646 34.50 -25.45 1.68
C GLY A 646 34.71 -26.75 2.45
N ALA A 647 33.68 -27.23 3.16
CA ALA A 647 33.70 -28.51 3.87
C ALA A 647 33.85 -29.70 2.90
N ASP A 648 33.07 -29.72 1.81
CA ASP A 648 33.12 -30.77 0.79
C ASP A 648 34.50 -30.81 0.10
N ALA A 649 35.08 -29.64 -0.22
CA ALA A 649 36.44 -29.56 -0.75
C ALA A 649 37.49 -30.03 0.26
N SER A 650 37.36 -29.66 1.53
CA SER A 650 38.27 -30.08 2.61
C SER A 650 38.21 -31.60 2.83
N ALA A 651 37.02 -32.20 2.79
CA ALA A 651 36.84 -33.64 2.87
C ALA A 651 37.58 -34.36 1.73
N SER A 652 37.51 -33.82 0.50
CA SER A 652 38.27 -34.36 -0.63
C SER A 652 39.79 -34.28 -0.42
N VAL A 653 40.30 -33.16 0.10
CA VAL A 653 41.73 -32.98 0.40
C VAL A 653 42.20 -33.95 1.48
N VAL A 654 41.42 -34.12 2.54
CA VAL A 654 41.73 -35.07 3.62
C VAL A 654 41.73 -36.51 3.09
N GLN A 655 40.77 -36.89 2.26
CA GLN A 655 40.76 -38.21 1.62
C GLN A 655 42.02 -38.46 0.77
N ASN A 656 42.48 -37.44 0.04
CA ASN A 656 43.73 -37.52 -0.72
C ASN A 656 44.95 -37.64 0.20
N ALA A 657 44.95 -36.96 1.36
CA ALA A 657 46.01 -37.05 2.36
C ALA A 657 46.07 -38.44 3.02
N VAL A 658 44.93 -39.04 3.39
CA VAL A 658 44.86 -40.44 3.87
C VAL A 658 45.44 -41.39 2.82
N SER A 659 45.05 -41.23 1.55
CA SER A 659 45.60 -42.04 0.46
C SER A 659 47.11 -41.87 0.30
N ALA A 660 47.63 -40.65 0.45
CA ALA A 660 49.06 -40.38 0.40
C ALA A 660 49.83 -41.02 1.56
N MET A 661 49.29 -40.94 2.79
CA MET A 661 49.87 -41.59 3.96
C MET A 661 49.91 -43.11 3.80
N GLY A 662 48.85 -43.72 3.27
CA GLY A 662 48.85 -45.16 2.94
C GLY A 662 49.95 -45.55 1.95
N ARG A 663 50.21 -44.73 0.92
CA ARG A 663 51.34 -44.97 0.00
C ARG A 663 52.70 -44.84 0.68
N ILE A 664 52.85 -43.93 1.64
CA ILE A 664 54.09 -43.76 2.42
C ILE A 664 54.31 -44.96 3.34
N GLU A 665 53.25 -45.45 3.98
CA GLU A 665 53.28 -46.67 4.79
C GLU A 665 53.73 -47.88 3.95
N ASP A 666 53.12 -48.08 2.78
CA ASP A 666 53.51 -49.13 1.82
C ASP A 666 54.98 -49.00 1.38
N ALA A 667 55.42 -47.78 1.05
CA ALA A 667 56.80 -47.51 0.64
C ALA A 667 57.79 -47.79 1.78
N SER A 668 57.45 -47.41 3.00
CA SER A 668 58.25 -47.67 4.20
C SER A 668 58.35 -49.17 4.48
N GLY A 669 57.26 -49.92 4.31
CA GLY A 669 57.27 -51.38 4.38
C GLY A 669 58.21 -52.04 3.37
N LYS A 670 58.29 -51.50 2.14
CA LYS A 670 59.28 -51.94 1.13
C LYS A 670 60.72 -51.64 1.56
N ILE A 671 60.96 -50.48 2.18
CA ILE A 671 62.29 -50.14 2.71
C ILE A 671 62.71 -51.12 3.80
N VAL A 672 61.81 -51.49 4.72
CA VAL A 672 62.10 -52.51 5.76
C VAL A 672 62.55 -53.83 5.11
N GLN A 673 61.90 -54.26 4.02
CA GLN A 673 62.30 -55.47 3.28
C GLN A 673 63.71 -55.33 2.66
N ILE A 674 64.04 -54.18 2.09
CA ILE A 674 65.37 -53.92 1.51
C ILE A 674 66.44 -53.93 2.62
N VAL A 675 66.18 -53.28 3.75
CA VAL A 675 67.11 -53.23 4.88
C VAL A 675 67.37 -54.64 5.45
N SER A 676 66.32 -55.47 5.55
CA SER A 676 66.46 -56.88 5.94
C SER A 676 67.30 -57.71 4.95
N ALA A 677 67.15 -57.45 3.65
CA ALA A 677 67.99 -58.06 2.62
C ALA A 677 69.46 -57.61 2.74
N ILE A 678 69.73 -56.33 3.02
CA ILE A 678 71.08 -55.80 3.25
C ILE A 678 71.73 -56.46 4.48
N ASP A 679 71.00 -56.61 5.59
CA ASP A 679 71.49 -57.30 6.79
C ASP A 679 71.84 -58.77 6.48
N SER A 680 70.99 -59.44 5.68
CA SER A 680 71.24 -60.81 5.22
C SER A 680 72.50 -60.90 4.35
N ILE A 681 72.71 -59.96 3.41
CA ILE A 681 73.92 -59.88 2.58
C ILE A 681 75.16 -59.62 3.43
N ALA A 682 75.06 -58.73 4.41
CA ALA A 682 76.14 -58.44 5.36
C ALA A 682 76.51 -59.70 6.17
N PHE A 683 75.52 -60.46 6.63
CA PHE A 683 75.74 -61.73 7.33
C PHE A 683 76.44 -62.77 6.44
N GLN A 684 75.96 -62.96 5.20
CA GLN A 684 76.60 -63.86 4.23
C GLN A 684 78.03 -63.44 3.90
N THR A 685 78.27 -62.14 3.73
CA THR A 685 79.61 -61.58 3.46
C THR A 685 80.55 -61.82 4.65
N ASN A 686 80.06 -61.66 5.88
CA ASN A 686 80.81 -61.96 7.09
C ASN A 686 81.18 -63.46 7.19
N LEU A 687 80.29 -64.37 6.78
CA LEU A 687 80.58 -65.82 6.72
C LEU A 687 81.59 -66.17 5.62
N LEU A 688 81.46 -65.57 4.42
CA LEU A 688 82.42 -65.74 3.32
C LEU A 688 83.81 -65.24 3.71
N ALA A 689 83.88 -64.06 4.34
CA ALA A 689 85.12 -63.49 4.84
C ALA A 689 85.76 -64.34 5.95
N LEU A 690 84.94 -64.94 6.82
CA LEU A 690 85.42 -65.91 7.81
C LEU A 690 86.03 -67.15 7.13
N ASN A 691 85.34 -67.74 6.17
CA ASN A 691 85.84 -68.90 5.41
C ASN A 691 87.13 -68.57 4.66
N ALA A 692 87.21 -67.40 4.02
CA ALA A 692 88.41 -66.91 3.35
C ALA A 692 89.57 -66.67 4.32
N GLY A 693 89.30 -66.15 5.52
CA GLY A 693 90.30 -65.98 6.57
C GLY A 693 90.84 -67.32 7.09
N VAL A 694 89.99 -68.33 7.22
CA VAL A 694 90.39 -69.70 7.60
C VAL A 694 91.28 -70.34 6.51
N GLU A 695 90.90 -70.21 5.24
CA GLU A 695 91.70 -70.77 4.13
C GLU A 695 93.02 -70.02 3.94
N ALA A 696 93.04 -68.71 4.18
CA ALA A 696 94.26 -67.90 4.20
C ALA A 696 95.21 -68.33 5.33
N ALA A 697 94.68 -68.65 6.52
CA ALA A 697 95.49 -69.22 7.61
C ALA A 697 96.03 -70.62 7.26
N ARG A 698 95.26 -71.40 6.52
CA ARG A 698 95.64 -72.75 6.03
C ARG A 698 96.77 -72.71 4.99
N ALA A 699 96.84 -71.64 4.20
CA ALA A 699 97.88 -71.41 3.18
C ALA A 699 99.23 -70.89 3.74
N GLY A 700 99.33 -70.63 5.05
CA GLY A 700 100.59 -70.24 5.70
C GLY A 700 101.14 -68.86 5.28
N GLU A 701 102.46 -68.75 5.05
CA GLU A 701 103.13 -67.49 4.66
C GLU A 701 102.57 -66.88 3.36
N ALA A 702 102.15 -67.71 2.40
CA ALA A 702 101.59 -67.27 1.13
C ALA A 702 100.19 -66.62 1.26
N GLY A 703 99.47 -66.91 2.34
CA GLY A 703 98.09 -66.43 2.59
C GLY A 703 98.00 -65.12 3.39
N LYS A 704 99.11 -64.57 3.89
CA LYS A 704 99.10 -63.40 4.79
C LYS A 704 98.39 -62.17 4.21
N GLY A 705 98.59 -61.88 2.92
CA GLY A 705 97.90 -60.77 2.25
C GLY A 705 96.39 -60.99 2.12
N PHE A 706 95.97 -62.22 1.82
CA PHE A 706 94.54 -62.59 1.77
C PHE A 706 93.88 -62.58 3.15
N ALA A 707 94.60 -62.94 4.21
CA ALA A 707 94.09 -62.90 5.58
C ALA A 707 93.73 -61.47 6.02
N VAL A 708 94.55 -60.48 5.66
CA VAL A 708 94.27 -59.06 5.95
C VAL A 708 93.03 -58.58 5.20
N VAL A 709 92.91 -58.90 3.91
CA VAL A 709 91.73 -58.55 3.11
C VAL A 709 90.47 -59.23 3.66
N ALA A 710 90.55 -60.51 4.05
CA ALA A 710 89.44 -61.23 4.65
C ALA A 710 88.99 -60.61 5.98
N GLN A 711 89.94 -60.13 6.82
CA GLN A 711 89.61 -59.43 8.06
C GLN A 711 88.95 -58.07 7.81
N GLU A 712 89.45 -57.29 6.84
CA GLU A 712 88.86 -55.99 6.46
C GLU A 712 87.43 -56.16 5.90
N VAL A 713 87.21 -57.15 5.04
CA VAL A 713 85.87 -57.47 4.49
C VAL A 713 84.92 -57.93 5.60
N ARG A 714 85.43 -58.68 6.59
CA ARG A 714 84.64 -59.10 7.75
C ARG A 714 84.22 -57.92 8.62
N GLU A 715 85.14 -57.00 8.90
CA GLU A 715 84.85 -55.79 9.68
C GLU A 715 83.85 -54.88 8.94
N LEU A 716 84.01 -54.71 7.62
CA LEU A 716 83.06 -53.98 6.78
C LEU A 716 81.67 -54.62 6.82
N ALA A 717 81.58 -55.95 6.73
CA ALA A 717 80.32 -56.67 6.81
C ALA A 717 79.63 -56.49 8.18
N GLN A 718 80.38 -56.53 9.28
CA GLN A 718 79.83 -56.26 10.62
C GLN A 718 79.34 -54.81 10.78
N ARG A 719 80.07 -53.84 10.21
CA ARG A 719 79.66 -52.43 10.19
C ARG A 719 78.38 -52.24 9.36
N SER A 720 78.27 -52.89 8.21
CA SER A 720 77.07 -52.86 7.36
C SER A 720 75.86 -53.48 8.05
N ALA A 721 76.01 -54.61 8.74
CA ALA A 721 74.92 -55.24 9.51
C ALA A 721 74.43 -54.32 10.65
N ARG A 722 75.36 -53.68 11.38
CA ARG A 722 75.00 -52.72 12.43
C ARG A 722 74.24 -51.51 11.87
N ALA A 723 74.73 -50.93 10.77
CA ALA A 723 74.07 -49.81 10.10
C ALA A 723 72.69 -50.20 9.55
N ALA A 724 72.56 -51.39 8.97
CA ALA A 724 71.27 -51.91 8.50
C ALA A 724 70.27 -52.04 9.67
N LYS A 725 70.71 -52.55 10.82
CA LYS A 725 69.86 -52.67 12.02
C LYS A 725 69.41 -51.30 12.56
N GLU A 726 70.31 -50.32 12.64
CA GLU A 726 69.98 -48.94 13.04
C GLU A 726 68.99 -48.27 12.07
N ILE A 727 69.19 -48.44 10.75
CA ILE A 727 68.24 -47.95 9.73
C ILE A 727 66.88 -48.65 9.88
N GLY A 728 66.88 -49.96 10.13
CA GLY A 728 65.65 -50.73 10.35
C GLY A 728 64.84 -50.23 11.54
N GLU A 729 65.50 -49.91 12.65
CA GLU A 729 64.85 -49.30 13.82
C GLU A 729 64.25 -47.91 13.49
N LEU A 730 64.99 -47.04 12.77
CA LEU A 730 64.49 -45.72 12.35
C LEU A 730 63.29 -45.81 11.40
N ILE A 731 63.30 -46.74 10.46
CA ILE A 731 62.18 -46.95 9.52
C ILE A 731 60.97 -47.53 10.26
N ASN A 732 61.15 -48.47 11.18
CA ASN A 732 60.04 -49.00 11.99
C ASN A 732 59.40 -47.92 12.88
N ASN A 733 60.19 -46.99 13.41
CA ASN A 733 59.65 -45.81 14.10
C ASN A 733 58.85 -44.93 13.14
N SER A 734 59.38 -44.69 11.93
CA SER A 734 58.69 -43.88 10.90
C SER A 734 57.36 -44.51 10.46
N VAL A 735 57.30 -45.84 10.33
CA VAL A 735 56.05 -46.56 10.02
C VAL A 735 55.00 -46.33 11.11
N ARG A 736 55.39 -46.40 12.40
CA ARG A 736 54.46 -46.13 13.52
C ARG A 736 53.95 -44.68 13.52
N GLU A 737 54.81 -43.72 13.25
CA GLU A 737 54.43 -42.30 13.15
C GLU A 737 53.48 -42.04 11.97
N VAL A 738 53.74 -42.65 10.81
CA VAL A 738 52.85 -42.54 9.63
C VAL A 738 51.50 -43.18 9.89
N ALA A 739 51.46 -44.35 10.55
CA ALA A 739 50.20 -45.00 10.93
C ALA A 739 49.37 -44.14 11.89
N SER A 740 50.01 -43.56 12.92
CA SER A 740 49.34 -42.63 13.85
C SER A 740 48.89 -41.34 13.14
N GLY A 741 49.70 -40.80 12.23
CA GLY A 741 49.33 -39.65 11.39
C GLY A 741 48.13 -39.95 10.49
N SER A 742 48.08 -41.12 9.87
CA SER A 742 46.96 -41.58 9.06
C SER A 742 45.66 -41.68 9.88
N GLU A 743 45.73 -42.20 11.12
CA GLU A 743 44.59 -42.26 12.04
C GLU A 743 44.04 -40.86 12.37
N PHE A 744 44.91 -39.89 12.71
CA PHE A 744 44.47 -38.52 13.01
C PHE A 744 43.85 -37.83 11.80
N VAL A 745 44.41 -38.04 10.60
CA VAL A 745 43.85 -37.49 9.36
C VAL A 745 42.51 -38.15 9.05
N GLY A 746 42.35 -39.45 9.28
CA GLY A 746 41.07 -40.16 9.16
C GLY A 746 39.99 -39.60 10.07
N ARG A 747 40.29 -39.44 11.37
CA ARG A 747 39.37 -38.81 12.35
C ARG A 747 39.01 -37.38 11.98
N THR A 748 39.93 -36.64 11.36
CA THR A 748 39.67 -35.29 10.84
C THR A 748 38.68 -35.35 9.66
N GLY A 749 38.76 -36.38 8.82
CA GLY A 749 37.81 -36.64 7.74
C GLY A 749 36.40 -36.92 8.26
N ASP A 750 36.27 -37.77 9.29
CA ASP A 750 34.99 -38.08 9.92
C ASP A 750 34.33 -36.82 10.51
N ALA A 751 35.10 -35.98 11.21
CA ALA A 751 34.60 -34.72 11.77
C ALA A 751 34.13 -33.74 10.68
N LEU A 752 34.81 -33.69 9.52
CA LEU A 752 34.39 -32.87 8.38
C LEU A 752 33.09 -33.39 7.75
N MET A 753 32.88 -34.71 7.71
CA MET A 753 31.62 -35.30 7.24
C MET A 753 30.45 -34.95 8.17
N GLU A 754 30.68 -35.00 9.49
CA GLU A 754 29.69 -34.58 10.49
C GLU A 754 29.34 -33.09 10.33
N ILE A 755 30.34 -32.22 10.16
CA ILE A 755 30.12 -30.78 9.88
C ILE A 755 29.32 -30.58 8.58
N SER A 756 29.60 -31.34 7.51
CA SER A 756 28.84 -31.23 6.26
C SER A 756 27.38 -31.64 6.45
N SER A 757 27.11 -32.65 7.27
CA SER A 757 25.75 -33.05 7.67
C SER A 757 25.03 -31.94 8.44
N GLU A 758 25.67 -31.36 9.46
CA GLU A 758 25.13 -30.24 10.24
C GLU A 758 24.82 -29.01 9.35
N ILE A 759 25.69 -28.71 8.38
CA ILE A 759 25.46 -27.65 7.40
C ILE A 759 24.18 -27.89 6.58
N VAL A 760 23.87 -29.14 6.21
CA VAL A 760 22.62 -29.49 5.52
C VAL A 760 21.40 -29.22 6.40
N HIS A 761 21.47 -29.53 7.70
CA HIS A 761 20.39 -29.20 8.65
C HIS A 761 20.19 -27.68 8.79
N ILE A 762 21.28 -26.92 8.86
CA ILE A 762 21.23 -25.44 8.93
C ILE A 762 20.58 -24.86 7.67
N VAL A 763 20.91 -25.37 6.48
CA VAL A 763 20.27 -24.95 5.22
C VAL A 763 18.75 -25.13 5.32
N GLY A 764 18.27 -26.30 5.76
CA GLY A 764 16.84 -26.56 5.92
C GLY A 764 16.15 -25.62 6.91
N HIS A 765 16.81 -25.28 8.03
CA HIS A 765 16.27 -24.29 8.98
C HIS A 765 16.19 -22.88 8.39
N ILE A 766 17.18 -22.46 7.62
CA ILE A 766 17.17 -21.14 6.98
C ILE A 766 16.07 -21.06 5.91
N GLU A 767 15.86 -22.14 5.15
CA GLU A 767 14.75 -22.23 4.18
C GLU A 767 13.39 -22.10 4.87
N LEU A 768 13.20 -22.75 6.03
CA LEU A 768 11.98 -22.60 6.85
C LEU A 768 11.80 -21.16 7.35
N ILE A 769 12.87 -20.50 7.82
CA ILE A 769 12.81 -19.09 8.25
C ILE A 769 12.43 -18.18 7.08
N ALA A 770 13.01 -18.40 5.90
CA ALA A 770 12.72 -17.62 4.70
C ALA A 770 11.27 -17.80 4.24
N SER A 771 10.75 -19.05 4.28
CA SER A 771 9.34 -19.33 4.00
C SER A 771 8.42 -18.64 5.01
N SER A 772 8.68 -18.82 6.31
CA SER A 772 7.87 -18.22 7.38
C SER A 772 7.88 -16.69 7.33
N SER A 773 9.01 -16.07 6.99
CA SER A 773 9.11 -14.62 6.82
C SER A 773 8.27 -14.13 5.64
N ARG A 774 8.18 -14.92 4.55
CA ARG A 774 7.35 -14.61 3.38
C ARG A 774 5.85 -14.75 3.69
N ASP A 775 5.48 -15.76 4.48
CA ASP A 775 4.10 -15.92 4.97
C ASP A 775 3.71 -14.77 5.90
N GLN A 776 4.57 -14.39 6.84
CA GLN A 776 4.36 -13.24 7.72
C GLN A 776 4.21 -11.94 6.95
N ALA A 777 5.03 -11.70 5.91
CA ALA A 777 4.89 -10.52 5.06
C ALA A 777 3.51 -10.48 4.37
N THR A 778 3.02 -11.64 3.92
CA THR A 778 1.69 -11.76 3.31
C THR A 778 0.58 -11.47 4.33
N THR A 779 0.69 -12.00 5.56
CA THR A 779 -0.26 -11.71 6.64
C THR A 779 -0.25 -10.23 7.04
N LEU A 780 0.92 -9.62 7.15
CA LEU A 780 1.05 -8.19 7.46
C LEU A 780 0.44 -7.30 6.38
N HIS A 781 0.50 -7.72 5.11
CA HIS A 781 -0.19 -7.03 4.03
C HIS A 781 -1.71 -7.03 4.23
N SER A 782 -2.29 -8.17 4.61
CA SER A 782 -3.72 -8.25 4.96
C SER A 782 -4.09 -7.41 6.19
N ILE A 783 -3.23 -7.39 7.21
CA ILE A 783 -3.44 -6.55 8.41
C ILE A 783 -3.41 -5.07 8.02
N ASN A 784 -2.47 -4.65 7.18
CA ASN A 784 -2.37 -3.27 6.71
C ASN A 784 -3.63 -2.86 5.93
N ALA A 785 -4.18 -3.76 5.09
CA ALA A 785 -5.45 -3.51 4.43
C ALA A 785 -6.60 -3.31 5.44
N SER A 786 -6.68 -4.14 6.48
CA SER A 786 -7.68 -3.98 7.55
C SER A 786 -7.49 -2.69 8.35
N VAL A 787 -6.26 -2.25 8.62
CA VAL A 787 -5.99 -0.97 9.30
C VAL A 787 -6.49 0.21 8.45
N ASN A 788 -6.27 0.18 7.14
CA ASN A 788 -6.80 1.19 6.21
C ASN A 788 -8.34 1.22 6.20
N ASP A 789 -9.00 0.06 6.27
CA ASP A 789 -10.46 0.00 6.34
C ASP A 789 -10.98 0.62 7.65
N ILE A 790 -10.31 0.37 8.78
CA ILE A 790 -10.67 0.95 10.07
C ILE A 790 -10.40 2.47 10.08
N ASP A 791 -9.31 2.94 9.46
CA ASP A 791 -9.04 4.37 9.29
C ASP A 791 -10.16 5.06 8.49
N ARG A 792 -10.56 4.48 7.36
CA ARG A 792 -11.69 5.01 6.57
C ARG A 792 -12.99 5.06 7.36
N MET A 793 -13.30 4.02 8.14
CA MET A 793 -14.47 4.04 9.03
C MET A 793 -14.35 5.10 10.13
N THR A 794 -13.14 5.33 10.65
CA THR A 794 -12.88 6.34 11.68
C THR A 794 -13.08 7.75 11.12
N GLN A 795 -12.64 8.01 9.89
CA GLN A 795 -12.90 9.27 9.19
C GLN A 795 -14.40 9.47 8.88
N GLN A 796 -15.11 8.40 8.50
CA GLN A 796 -16.56 8.43 8.33
C GLN A 796 -17.28 8.72 9.64
N ASN A 797 -16.82 8.16 10.75
CA ASN A 797 -17.35 8.47 12.08
C ASN A 797 -17.09 9.93 12.45
N ALA A 798 -15.92 10.49 12.13
CA ALA A 798 -15.63 11.91 12.37
C ALA A 798 -16.58 12.83 11.57
N ALA A 799 -16.80 12.52 10.29
CA ALA A 799 -17.77 13.25 9.46
C ALA A 799 -19.21 13.11 10.00
N MET A 800 -19.60 11.92 10.44
CA MET A 800 -20.91 11.65 11.03
C MET A 800 -21.09 12.41 12.36
N VAL A 801 -20.04 12.52 13.17
CA VAL A 801 -20.03 13.31 14.41
C VAL A 801 -20.26 14.79 14.11
N GLU A 802 -19.60 15.35 13.10
CA GLU A 802 -19.82 16.74 12.67
C GLU A 802 -21.25 16.97 12.19
N GLU A 803 -21.78 16.09 11.34
CA GLU A 803 -23.14 16.18 10.82
C GLU A 803 -24.18 16.05 11.95
N THR A 804 -23.99 15.09 12.86
CA THR A 804 -24.91 14.86 13.99
C THR A 804 -24.85 16.01 14.99
N ASN A 805 -23.67 16.61 15.22
CA ASN A 805 -23.53 17.79 16.06
C ASN A 805 -24.30 18.98 15.46
N ALA A 806 -24.13 19.23 14.15
CA ALA A 806 -24.84 20.29 13.45
C ALA A 806 -26.37 20.08 13.50
N ALA A 807 -26.84 18.86 13.23
CA ALA A 807 -28.25 18.51 13.31
C ALA A 807 -28.82 18.69 14.73
N THR A 808 -28.04 18.34 15.75
CA THR A 808 -28.44 18.50 17.16
C THR A 808 -28.54 19.97 17.56
N GLN A 809 -27.58 20.79 17.15
CA GLN A 809 -27.60 22.24 17.39
C GLN A 809 -28.79 22.90 16.68
N GLN A 810 -29.07 22.49 15.45
CA GLN A 810 -30.24 22.95 14.71
C GLN A 810 -31.55 22.57 15.41
N LEU A 811 -31.69 21.31 15.85
CA LEU A 811 -32.86 20.83 16.59
C LEU A 811 -33.07 21.62 17.89
N SER A 812 -31.99 21.88 18.64
CA SER A 812 -32.04 22.69 19.86
C SER A 812 -32.47 24.14 19.57
N SER A 813 -31.95 24.74 18.50
CA SER A 813 -32.36 26.08 18.06
C SER A 813 -33.83 26.14 17.64
N GLU A 814 -34.33 25.12 16.93
CA GLU A 814 -35.73 25.04 16.49
C GLU A 814 -36.68 24.85 17.68
N ALA A 815 -36.30 24.01 18.67
CA ALA A 815 -37.06 23.84 19.90
C ALA A 815 -37.12 25.12 20.75
N LEU A 816 -36.01 25.87 20.83
CA LEU A 816 -35.98 27.19 21.48
C LEU A 816 -36.87 28.21 20.75
N ALA A 817 -36.82 28.24 19.41
CA ALA A 817 -37.67 29.14 18.62
C ALA A 817 -39.17 28.82 18.78
N LEU A 818 -39.55 27.54 18.83
CA LEU A 818 -40.92 27.11 19.16
C LEU A 818 -41.33 27.57 20.55
N THR A 819 -40.45 27.41 21.54
CA THR A 819 -40.70 27.85 22.91
C THR A 819 -40.90 29.37 22.98
N GLU A 820 -40.10 30.16 22.26
CA GLU A 820 -40.25 31.62 22.17
C GLU A 820 -41.55 32.04 21.46
N MET A 821 -41.94 31.33 20.40
CA MET A 821 -43.21 31.58 19.71
C MET A 821 -44.41 31.29 20.61
N ILE A 822 -44.36 30.21 21.40
CA ILE A 822 -45.43 29.84 22.35
C ILE A 822 -45.44 30.79 23.56
N ALA A 823 -44.29 31.32 23.99
CA ALA A 823 -44.21 32.28 25.09
C ALA A 823 -44.95 33.61 24.83
N ARG A 824 -45.27 33.91 23.56
CA ARG A 824 -46.15 35.04 23.19
C ARG A 824 -47.59 34.84 23.65
N PHE A 825 -47.99 33.60 23.92
CA PHE A 825 -49.32 33.24 24.39
C PHE A 825 -49.31 33.09 25.92
N GLN A 826 -50.27 33.74 26.57
CA GLN A 826 -50.49 33.61 28.02
C GLN A 826 -51.33 32.37 28.28
N LEU A 827 -50.64 31.26 28.55
CA LEU A 827 -51.25 29.94 28.78
C LEU A 827 -51.53 29.66 30.26
N GLU A 828 -50.91 30.41 31.17
CA GLU A 828 -51.08 30.27 32.61
C GLU A 828 -52.42 30.87 33.05
N GLY A 829 -53.32 30.00 33.51
CA GLY A 829 -54.57 30.37 34.16
C GLY A 829 -54.33 30.84 35.59
N LEU A 830 -55.18 31.76 36.06
CA LEU A 830 -55.40 31.98 37.49
C LEU A 830 -55.61 30.62 38.15
N GLU A 831 -54.71 30.24 39.06
CA GLU A 831 -54.90 29.08 39.92
C GLU A 831 -56.27 29.16 40.58
N SER A 832 -57.13 28.18 40.29
CA SER A 832 -58.29 27.92 41.15
C SER A 832 -57.75 27.18 42.39
N PRO A 833 -57.85 27.75 43.61
CA PRO A 833 -57.27 27.17 44.80
C PRO A 833 -58.14 26.01 45.29
N ALA A 834 -57.96 24.81 44.75
CA ALA A 834 -58.56 23.59 45.30
C ALA A 834 -57.81 22.33 44.87
N SER A 835 -56.70 22.03 45.55
CA SER A 835 -56.28 20.66 45.95
C SER A 835 -54.80 20.62 46.38
N ARG A 836 -54.44 21.33 47.45
CA ARG A 836 -53.37 20.85 48.32
C ARG A 836 -53.99 19.82 49.27
N GLY A 837 -53.48 18.59 49.24
CA GLY A 837 -53.71 17.62 50.29
C GLY A 837 -54.18 16.27 49.78
N TYR A 838 -53.23 15.46 49.28
CA TYR A 838 -53.12 14.09 49.75
C TYR A 838 -51.64 13.74 49.83
N GLU A 839 -51.08 13.93 51.03
CA GLU A 839 -49.98 13.10 51.51
C GLU A 839 -50.42 11.64 51.41
N ALA A 840 -49.58 10.80 50.80
CA ALA A 840 -49.58 9.37 51.05
C ALA A 840 -48.13 8.93 51.22
N ALA A 841 -47.80 8.66 52.48
CA ALA A 841 -46.67 7.88 52.90
C ALA A 841 -46.82 6.41 52.45
N ALA A 842 -45.76 5.84 51.91
CA ALA A 842 -45.22 4.49 52.15
C ALA A 842 -44.07 4.23 51.18
#